data_AF-A0A973CJF6-F1
#
_entry.id   AF-A0A973CJF6-F1
#
_cell.length_a   1.000
_cell.length_b   1.000
_cell.length_c   1.000
_cell.angle_alpha   90.00
_cell.angle_beta   90.00
_cell.angle_gamma   90.00
#
_symmetry.space_group_name_H-M   'P 1'
#
loop_
_entity.id
_entity.type
_entity.pdbx_description
1 polymer ?
#
loop_
_entity_poly.entity_id
_entity_poly.type
_entity_poly.pdbx_seq_one_letter_code
_entity_poly.pdbx_strand_id
1 'polypeptide(L)'
;MTAYLPRSIREKGRKTLLMMQVFNTVTFAFSFGEVILLLALFYGASDTQMAFMFAGIHLCALASITAPYFFKNRDNSAVWFMFWFIRSLICLSYLLLPFIEDAEIRIFMLIGIYYLFMLFKSIGGSAWLPAVRVLSTERERPEFISDIFNVIHVLLIFATLVSYLFLEIRVFGSELSNFHALIIIGVISGLLASYQLNKLPPTGMVDDASMSETLSVFKQMLKNSTQVKIMLICMLQTAAMILLAYSISFFRNIMELKSEKIILLTLFGLISATLCTKFISISAGRINAWSILLIGNISMGIGAVIFAFSPEVDAKYFYFFIPLMIFIFAGRSAAMTIFSQMQADSMTEGKSLQNTIIYQLCTAVAGLSVLLFITCLEYYPDIRLMGSNNYSVIFLTSAVLCIAVCFTSYRVHYKHKLAINIALISPQNIYMMYRLQRLRVEEDSGRKNHIMEGFLREGSQISKQLMDDYLKTSDVRKRYAALRCIVDNPNMDFYPQILVEALSSESPIQIEAITALGFLDTTQDKGPLLTLYKEGDNYQKAIVIKTLLRLGHKFEVDEVLDVYKAIVTNRMRLHIIIGAIEVKRHDIIEAILRYELDKKPDAIWTRAIFHYTLEVYDRRLAMVEIFDEESALPGHGIEILIDYMDNSLPFPDEQISKLQALFIQKNIDEINALFRQEKLPEWMIAYSVESALGLLFLHCQNKEQSENKS
;
A
#
# COMPACT_ATOMS: atom_id res chain seq x y z
N MET A 1 23.08 25.15 -7.54
CA MET A 1 23.15 24.35 -6.30
C MET A 1 22.66 25.22 -5.15
N THR A 2 21.48 24.92 -4.59
CA THR A 2 21.00 25.61 -3.38
C THR A 2 21.79 25.09 -2.18
N ALA A 3 22.58 25.95 -1.54
CA ALA A 3 23.22 25.63 -0.27
C ALA A 3 22.13 25.29 0.75
N TYR A 4 22.15 24.06 1.27
CA TYR A 4 21.20 23.64 2.30
C TYR A 4 21.45 24.44 3.59
N LEU A 5 20.38 24.91 4.22
CA LEU A 5 20.48 25.56 5.53
C LEU A 5 21.01 24.59 6.60
N PRO A 6 21.75 25.09 7.63
CA PRO A 6 22.12 24.31 8.80
C PRO A 6 20.90 23.60 9.43
N ARG A 7 21.09 22.37 9.92
CA ARG A 7 20.01 21.52 10.46
C ARG A 7 19.18 22.22 11.55
N SER A 8 19.83 22.93 12.47
CA SER A 8 19.16 23.69 13.53
C SER A 8 18.23 24.79 12.99
N ILE A 9 18.65 25.47 11.92
CA ILE A 9 17.84 26.49 11.25
C ILE A 9 16.66 25.84 10.52
N ARG A 10 16.87 24.69 9.86
CA ARG A 10 15.79 23.93 9.22
C ARG A 10 14.75 23.47 10.22
N GLU A 11 15.16 22.88 11.35
CA GLU A 11 14.24 22.41 12.39
C GLU A 11 13.41 23.57 12.98
N LYS A 12 14.05 24.71 13.24
CA LYS A 12 13.35 25.93 13.68
C LYS A 12 12.36 26.42 12.60
N GLY A 13 12.79 26.48 11.34
CA GLY A 13 11.94 26.89 10.22
C GLY A 13 10.76 25.94 9.98
N ARG A 14 10.96 24.62 10.12
CA ARG A 14 9.88 23.61 10.07
C ARG A 14 8.84 23.86 11.17
N LYS A 15 9.26 24.08 12.41
CA LYS A 15 8.36 24.40 13.53
C LYS A 15 7.59 25.70 13.29
N THR A 16 8.29 26.75 12.83
CA THR A 16 7.66 28.03 12.46
C THR A 16 6.63 27.84 11.35
N LEU A 17 6.95 27.03 10.33
CA LEU A 17 6.03 26.80 9.22
C LEU A 17 4.80 25.97 9.63
N LEU A 18 4.96 24.97 10.49
CA LEU A 18 3.82 24.24 11.07
C LEU A 18 2.92 25.19 11.88
N MET A 19 3.52 26.03 12.72
CA MET A 19 2.78 27.03 13.50
C MET A 19 2.07 28.05 12.60
N MET A 20 2.71 28.50 11.52
CA MET A 20 2.06 29.32 10.49
C MET A 20 0.83 28.61 9.92
N GLN A 21 0.95 27.33 9.58
CA GLN A 21 -0.16 26.55 9.01
C GLN A 21 -1.31 26.38 9.98
N VAL A 22 -1.05 26.38 11.29
CA VAL A 22 -2.10 26.39 12.30
C VAL A 22 -3.01 27.60 12.11
N PHE A 23 -2.43 28.79 12.15
CA PHE A 23 -3.16 30.05 12.01
C PHE A 23 -3.73 30.26 10.60
N ASN A 24 -3.00 29.85 9.56
CA ASN A 24 -3.44 29.95 8.18
C ASN A 24 -4.68 29.08 7.91
N THR A 25 -4.75 27.88 8.50
CA THR A 25 -5.92 27.01 8.35
C THR A 25 -7.16 27.61 9.00
N VAL A 26 -7.03 28.19 10.19
CA VAL A 26 -8.13 28.91 10.87
C VAL A 26 -8.59 30.11 10.03
N THR A 27 -7.64 30.88 9.48
CA THR A 27 -7.94 31.99 8.55
C THR A 27 -8.73 31.50 7.34
N PHE A 28 -8.29 30.39 6.75
CA PHE A 28 -8.94 29.80 5.57
C PHE A 28 -10.36 29.36 5.89
N ALA A 29 -10.58 28.68 7.02
CA ALA A 29 -11.90 28.20 7.42
C ALA A 29 -12.89 29.36 7.64
N PHE A 30 -12.46 30.44 8.29
CA PHE A 30 -13.37 31.50 8.75
C PHE A 30 -13.48 32.73 7.83
N SER A 31 -12.46 33.05 7.05
CA SER A 31 -12.43 34.29 6.23
C SER A 31 -12.50 34.03 4.73
N PHE A 32 -12.57 32.77 4.31
CA PHE A 32 -12.49 32.39 2.90
C PHE A 32 -13.33 31.17 2.54
N GLY A 33 -13.42 30.20 3.45
CA GLY A 33 -14.11 28.94 3.22
C GLY A 33 -15.63 29.09 3.22
N GLU A 34 -16.29 28.03 3.68
CA GLU A 34 -17.73 27.91 3.68
C GLU A 34 -18.45 29.04 4.42
N VAL A 35 -17.84 29.59 5.47
CA VAL A 35 -18.36 30.74 6.23
C VAL A 35 -18.66 31.94 5.33
N ILE A 36 -17.76 32.28 4.40
CA ILE A 36 -17.94 33.41 3.48
C ILE A 36 -18.98 33.08 2.40
N LEU A 37 -19.05 31.83 1.96
CA LEU A 37 -20.04 31.37 0.96
C LEU A 37 -21.46 31.41 1.55
N LEU A 38 -21.63 30.96 2.79
CA LEU A 38 -22.90 31.04 3.52
C LEU A 38 -23.27 32.48 3.85
N LEU A 39 -22.30 33.34 4.17
CA LEU A 39 -22.55 34.77 4.36
C LEU A 39 -23.03 35.45 3.06
N ALA A 40 -22.45 35.10 1.92
CA ALA A 40 -22.90 35.62 0.62
C ALA A 40 -24.35 35.19 0.33
N LEU A 41 -24.68 33.91 0.54
CA LEU A 41 -26.05 33.42 0.44
C LEU A 41 -27.00 34.05 1.47
N PHE A 42 -26.52 34.32 2.68
CA PHE A 42 -27.27 35.06 3.71
C PHE A 42 -27.61 36.49 3.26
N TYR A 43 -26.70 37.15 2.53
CA TYR A 43 -26.96 38.45 1.91
C TYR A 43 -27.82 38.37 0.64
N GLY A 44 -28.17 37.18 0.16
CA GLY A 44 -29.02 36.97 -1.01
C GLY A 44 -28.26 36.86 -2.33
N ALA A 45 -27.02 36.35 -2.31
CA ALA A 45 -26.24 36.16 -3.52
C ALA A 45 -26.95 35.28 -4.56
N SER A 46 -26.96 35.71 -5.81
CA SER A 46 -27.49 34.95 -6.95
C SER A 46 -26.58 33.78 -7.35
N ASP A 47 -27.06 32.90 -8.20
CA ASP A 47 -26.28 31.74 -8.65
C ASP A 47 -25.03 32.15 -9.47
N THR A 48 -25.11 33.19 -10.32
CA THR A 48 -23.93 33.76 -10.99
C THR A 48 -22.94 34.34 -9.99
N GLN A 49 -23.41 35.07 -8.98
CA GLN A 49 -22.54 35.62 -7.94
C GLN A 49 -21.82 34.51 -7.17
N MET A 50 -22.51 33.41 -6.88
CA MET A 50 -21.91 32.20 -6.29
C MET A 50 -20.93 31.52 -7.26
N ALA A 51 -21.19 31.50 -8.57
CA ALA A 51 -20.25 30.97 -9.56
C ALA A 51 -18.92 31.74 -9.54
N PHE A 52 -18.99 33.07 -9.45
CA PHE A 52 -17.80 33.90 -9.28
C PHE A 52 -17.02 33.49 -8.03
N MET A 53 -17.69 33.25 -6.90
CA MET A 53 -17.01 32.81 -5.68
C MET A 53 -16.41 31.42 -5.82
N PHE A 54 -17.16 30.41 -6.30
CA PHE A 54 -16.65 29.05 -6.46
C PHE A 54 -15.50 28.96 -7.47
N ALA A 55 -15.52 29.76 -8.55
CA ALA A 55 -14.46 29.81 -9.54
C ALA A 55 -13.26 30.69 -9.13
N GLY A 56 -13.41 31.56 -8.14
CA GLY A 56 -12.44 32.62 -7.84
C GLY A 56 -11.04 32.11 -7.48
N ILE A 57 -10.92 30.98 -6.78
CA ILE A 57 -9.60 30.36 -6.51
C ILE A 57 -8.86 29.98 -7.80
N HIS A 58 -9.60 29.50 -8.79
CA HIS A 58 -9.06 29.00 -10.05
C HIS A 58 -8.73 30.16 -10.99
N LEU A 59 -9.59 31.17 -11.05
CA LEU A 59 -9.36 32.37 -11.85
C LEU A 59 -8.16 33.18 -11.31
N CYS A 60 -8.08 33.37 -9.99
CA CYS A 60 -6.95 34.06 -9.37
C CYS A 60 -5.66 33.26 -9.37
N ALA A 61 -5.66 31.94 -9.66
CA ALA A 61 -4.44 31.14 -9.73
C ALA A 61 -3.46 31.68 -10.78
N LEU A 62 -3.96 32.25 -11.87
CA LEU A 62 -3.17 32.91 -12.92
C LEU A 62 -2.27 34.03 -12.40
N ALA A 63 -2.63 34.66 -11.28
CA ALA A 63 -1.81 35.71 -10.69
C ALA A 63 -0.45 35.19 -10.21
N SER A 64 -0.32 33.88 -9.93
CA SER A 64 0.99 33.31 -9.57
C SER A 64 2.03 33.46 -10.68
N ILE A 65 1.60 33.55 -11.95
CA ILE A 65 2.45 33.78 -13.13
C ILE A 65 3.21 35.10 -12.98
N THR A 66 2.62 36.09 -12.32
CA THR A 66 3.21 37.41 -12.16
C THR A 66 4.34 37.46 -11.14
N ALA A 67 4.41 36.49 -10.22
CA ALA A 67 5.36 36.53 -9.11
C ALA A 67 6.83 36.53 -9.59
N PRO A 68 7.27 35.65 -10.51
CA PRO A 68 8.63 35.68 -11.04
C PRO A 68 9.02 37.00 -11.71
N TYR A 69 8.08 37.68 -12.37
CA TYR A 69 8.37 38.93 -13.10
C TYR A 69 8.54 40.13 -12.17
N PHE A 70 7.64 40.30 -11.21
CA PHE A 70 7.66 41.46 -10.33
C PHE A 70 8.62 41.33 -9.15
N PHE A 71 8.94 40.10 -8.74
CA PHE A 71 9.73 39.82 -7.53
C PHE A 71 11.04 39.10 -7.81
N LYS A 72 11.52 39.13 -9.07
CA LYS A 72 12.84 38.62 -9.43
C LYS A 72 13.93 39.12 -8.48
N ASN A 73 14.82 38.22 -8.07
CA ASN A 73 15.92 38.50 -7.14
C ASN A 73 15.48 38.99 -5.73
N ARG A 74 14.20 38.84 -5.37
CA ARG A 74 13.73 39.03 -3.99
C ARG A 74 13.73 37.70 -3.26
N ASP A 75 13.91 37.75 -1.95
CA ASP A 75 13.85 36.56 -1.10
C ASP A 75 12.42 35.98 -1.09
N ASN A 76 12.30 34.67 -1.31
CA ASN A 76 11.03 33.95 -1.36
C ASN A 76 10.23 34.09 -0.05
N SER A 77 10.88 34.01 1.11
CA SER A 77 10.22 34.14 2.42
C SER A 77 9.65 35.55 2.61
N ALA A 78 10.39 36.58 2.20
CA ALA A 78 9.94 37.97 2.26
C ALA A 78 8.75 38.25 1.34
N VAL A 79 8.79 37.77 0.09
CA VAL A 79 7.68 37.88 -0.87
C VAL A 79 6.44 37.19 -0.31
N TRP A 80 6.62 35.98 0.24
CA TRP A 80 5.54 35.22 0.83
C TRP A 80 4.89 35.94 2.01
N PHE A 81 5.70 36.42 2.95
CA PHE A 81 5.25 37.22 4.10
C PHE A 81 4.42 38.43 3.65
N MET A 82 4.96 39.23 2.72
CA MET A 82 4.32 40.45 2.24
C MET A 82 2.92 40.17 1.71
N PHE A 83 2.78 39.16 0.83
CA PHE A 83 1.49 38.82 0.24
C PHE A 83 0.51 38.20 1.24
N TRP A 84 1.00 37.41 2.19
CA TRP A 84 0.16 36.91 3.26
C TRP A 84 -0.34 38.03 4.17
N PHE A 85 0.49 39.02 4.46
CA PHE A 85 0.14 40.19 5.26
C PHE A 85 -0.90 41.07 4.55
N ILE A 86 -0.66 41.43 3.29
CA ILE A 86 -1.61 42.22 2.46
C ILE A 86 -2.96 41.49 2.37
N ARG A 87 -2.95 40.19 2.08
CA ARG A 87 -4.14 39.35 2.05
C ARG A 87 -4.93 39.42 3.36
N SER A 88 -4.25 39.31 4.51
CA SER A 88 -4.90 39.38 5.83
C SER A 88 -5.47 40.77 6.13
N LEU A 89 -4.79 41.85 5.70
CA LEU A 89 -5.31 43.21 5.82
C LEU A 89 -6.58 43.42 5.00
N ILE A 90 -6.64 42.86 3.79
CA ILE A 90 -7.84 42.95 2.93
C ILE A 90 -9.06 42.31 3.59
N CYS A 91 -8.87 41.25 4.39
CA CYS A 91 -9.97 40.66 5.15
C CYS A 91 -10.58 41.62 6.20
N LEU A 92 -9.86 42.66 6.65
CA LEU A 92 -10.47 43.68 7.54
C LEU A 92 -11.62 44.41 6.84
N SER A 93 -11.60 44.50 5.52
CA SER A 93 -12.68 45.12 4.75
C SER A 93 -14.00 44.36 4.85
N TYR A 94 -14.01 43.08 5.25
CA TYR A 94 -15.26 42.37 5.54
C TYR A 94 -16.05 43.01 6.69
N LEU A 95 -15.36 43.68 7.63
CA LEU A 95 -16.01 44.36 8.76
C LEU A 95 -16.80 45.61 8.32
N LEU A 96 -16.59 46.08 7.09
CA LEU A 96 -17.33 47.20 6.52
C LEU A 96 -18.66 46.77 5.90
N LEU A 97 -18.87 45.48 5.62
CA LEU A 97 -20.07 44.97 4.95
C LEU A 97 -21.39 45.25 5.69
N PRO A 98 -21.46 45.19 7.04
CA PRO A 98 -22.70 45.53 7.76
C PRO A 98 -23.19 46.96 7.55
N PHE A 99 -22.30 47.88 7.19
CA PHE A 99 -22.63 49.29 7.00
C PHE A 99 -23.15 49.60 5.58
N ILE A 100 -23.25 48.59 4.71
CA ILE A 100 -23.76 48.73 3.36
C ILE A 100 -25.22 48.30 3.37
N GLU A 101 -26.12 49.26 3.17
CA GLU A 101 -27.57 49.02 3.18
C GLU A 101 -28.03 48.24 1.94
N ASP A 102 -27.51 48.62 0.76
CA ASP A 102 -27.82 47.97 -0.51
C ASP A 102 -27.25 46.54 -0.57
N ALA A 103 -28.14 45.55 -0.75
CA ALA A 103 -27.76 44.14 -0.75
C ALA A 103 -26.85 43.77 -1.92
N GLU A 104 -27.11 44.29 -3.12
CA GLU A 104 -26.36 43.99 -4.33
C GLU A 104 -24.94 44.54 -4.24
N ILE A 105 -24.79 45.82 -3.85
CA ILE A 105 -23.48 46.46 -3.62
C ILE A 105 -22.70 45.69 -2.55
N ARG A 106 -23.36 45.28 -1.47
CA ARG A 106 -22.75 44.50 -0.38
C ARG A 106 -22.23 43.15 -0.87
N ILE A 107 -22.98 42.43 -1.70
CA ILE A 107 -22.54 41.16 -2.28
C ILE A 107 -21.37 41.38 -3.24
N PHE A 108 -21.43 42.36 -4.13
CA PHE A 108 -20.31 42.66 -5.03
C PHE A 108 -19.06 43.08 -4.29
N MET A 109 -19.18 43.85 -3.21
CA MET A 109 -18.05 44.20 -2.35
C MET A 109 -17.48 42.96 -1.66
N LEU A 110 -18.32 42.03 -1.17
CA LEU A 110 -17.88 40.75 -0.62
C LEU A 110 -17.11 39.93 -1.67
N ILE A 111 -17.62 39.82 -2.90
CA ILE A 111 -16.93 39.15 -4.01
C ILE A 111 -15.60 39.85 -4.32
N GLY A 112 -15.57 41.18 -4.37
CA GLY A 112 -14.34 41.95 -4.60
C GLY A 112 -13.27 41.67 -3.55
N ILE A 113 -13.64 41.70 -2.26
CA ILE A 113 -12.74 41.36 -1.14
C ILE A 113 -12.24 39.92 -1.27
N TYR A 114 -13.14 38.98 -1.59
CA TYR A 114 -12.82 37.57 -1.81
C TYR A 114 -11.81 37.39 -2.96
N TYR A 115 -12.01 38.04 -4.10
CA TYR A 115 -11.10 37.97 -5.24
C TYR A 115 -9.74 38.59 -4.93
N LEU A 116 -9.71 39.74 -4.27
CA LEU A 116 -8.45 40.37 -3.84
C LEU A 116 -7.68 39.45 -2.89
N PHE A 117 -8.36 38.87 -1.91
CA PHE A 117 -7.76 37.86 -1.03
C PHE A 117 -7.13 36.71 -1.82
N MET A 118 -7.84 36.19 -2.82
CA MET A 118 -7.35 35.07 -3.64
C MET A 118 -6.24 35.44 -4.60
N LEU A 119 -6.28 36.65 -5.14
CA LEU A 119 -5.22 37.21 -5.98
C LEU A 119 -3.89 37.22 -5.20
N PHE A 120 -3.87 37.85 -4.02
CA PHE A 120 -2.66 37.95 -3.21
C PHE A 120 -2.21 36.59 -2.66
N LYS A 121 -3.15 35.70 -2.29
CA LYS A 121 -2.84 34.31 -1.94
C LYS A 121 -2.10 33.59 -3.09
N SER A 122 -2.59 33.71 -4.32
CA SER A 122 -1.99 33.03 -5.47
C SER A 122 -0.59 33.55 -5.80
N ILE A 123 -0.36 34.87 -5.70
CA ILE A 123 0.96 35.46 -5.91
C ILE A 123 1.93 34.95 -4.82
N GLY A 124 1.58 35.09 -3.54
CA GLY A 124 2.42 34.61 -2.43
C GLY A 124 2.61 33.09 -2.42
N GLY A 125 1.63 32.33 -2.91
CA GLY A 125 1.65 30.87 -2.92
C GLY A 125 2.76 30.28 -3.79
N SER A 126 3.29 31.04 -4.75
CA SER A 126 4.46 30.65 -5.56
C SER A 126 5.72 30.38 -4.72
N ALA A 127 5.86 31.04 -3.57
CA ALA A 127 7.00 30.89 -2.67
C ALA A 127 6.89 29.68 -1.71
N TRP A 128 5.73 29.01 -1.64
CA TRP A 128 5.49 27.85 -0.77
C TRP A 128 6.49 26.72 -1.02
N LEU A 129 6.58 26.27 -2.28
CA LEU A 129 7.37 25.09 -2.63
C LEU A 129 8.88 25.34 -2.49
N PRO A 130 9.45 26.48 -2.93
CA PRO A 130 10.83 26.85 -2.61
C PRO A 130 11.14 26.82 -1.12
N ALA A 131 10.26 27.39 -0.28
CA ALA A 131 10.46 27.40 1.17
C ALA A 131 10.51 25.99 1.76
N VAL A 132 9.57 25.11 1.39
CA VAL A 132 9.57 23.71 1.84
C VAL A 132 10.85 22.98 1.38
N ARG A 133 11.31 23.21 0.15
CA ARG A 133 12.53 22.58 -0.40
C ARG A 133 13.79 22.96 0.37
N VAL A 134 13.89 24.20 0.85
CA VAL A 134 15.06 24.67 1.64
C VAL A 134 14.99 24.19 3.09
N LEU A 135 13.78 24.05 3.64
CA LEU A 135 13.54 23.63 5.03
C LEU A 135 13.60 22.10 5.26
N SER A 136 13.69 21.30 4.19
CA SER A 136 13.72 19.83 4.28
C SER A 136 14.74 19.23 3.31
N THR A 137 15.43 18.17 3.73
CA THR A 137 16.19 17.34 2.77
C THR A 137 15.25 16.61 1.83
N GLU A 138 15.74 16.13 0.69
CA GLU A 138 14.94 15.29 -0.22
C GLU A 138 14.36 14.05 0.47
N ARG A 139 15.10 13.49 1.43
CA ARG A 139 14.66 12.35 2.25
C ARG A 139 13.57 12.71 3.26
N GLU A 140 13.65 13.88 3.90
CA GLU A 140 12.70 14.33 4.94
C GLU A 140 11.46 15.04 4.36
N ARG A 141 11.52 15.49 3.10
CA ARG A 141 10.48 16.32 2.48
C ARG A 141 9.10 15.67 2.43
N PRO A 142 8.94 14.39 2.02
CA PRO A 142 7.62 13.77 1.99
C PRO A 142 6.97 13.68 3.38
N GLU A 143 7.76 13.36 4.41
CA GLU A 143 7.32 13.33 5.80
C GLU A 143 6.89 14.72 6.28
N PHE A 144 7.71 15.74 6.03
CA PHE A 144 7.39 17.11 6.43
C PHE A 144 6.14 17.67 5.72
N ILE A 145 5.97 17.38 4.42
CA ILE A 145 4.76 17.74 3.68
C ILE A 145 3.53 17.03 4.26
N SER A 146 3.67 15.74 4.61
CA SER A 146 2.62 14.98 5.29
C SER A 146 2.25 15.62 6.64
N ASP A 147 3.23 16.06 7.44
CA ASP A 147 2.97 16.76 8.72
C ASP A 147 2.15 18.04 8.51
N ILE A 148 2.52 18.83 7.50
CA ILE A 148 1.79 20.05 7.12
C ILE A 148 0.32 19.72 6.78
N PHE A 149 0.08 18.74 5.91
CA PHE A 149 -1.28 18.37 5.53
C PHE A 149 -2.08 17.78 6.68
N ASN A 150 -1.43 17.01 7.57
CA ASN A 150 -2.08 16.51 8.79
C ASN A 150 -2.54 17.66 9.68
N VAL A 151 -1.68 18.67 9.92
CA VAL A 151 -2.05 19.87 10.68
C VAL A 151 -3.21 20.59 10.02
N ILE A 152 -3.17 20.80 8.69
CA ILE A 152 -4.25 21.46 7.94
C ILE A 152 -5.57 20.70 8.09
N HIS A 153 -5.60 19.38 7.88
CA HIS A 153 -6.84 18.61 7.94
C HIS A 153 -7.45 18.57 9.34
N VAL A 154 -6.63 18.32 10.38
CA VAL A 154 -7.09 18.29 11.77
C VAL A 154 -7.68 19.64 12.17
N LEU A 155 -7.01 20.73 11.82
CA LEU A 155 -7.48 22.07 12.16
C LEU A 155 -8.65 22.53 11.32
N LEU A 156 -8.78 22.07 10.08
CA LEU A 156 -9.96 22.35 9.26
C LEU A 156 -11.19 21.68 9.87
N ILE A 157 -11.10 20.42 10.30
CA ILE A 157 -12.18 19.73 11.04
C ILE A 157 -12.52 20.50 12.32
N PHE A 158 -11.50 20.89 13.10
CA PHE A 158 -11.72 21.65 14.32
C PHE A 158 -12.37 23.01 14.06
N ALA A 159 -11.89 23.77 13.07
CA ALA A 159 -12.45 25.06 12.71
C ALA A 159 -13.89 24.94 12.19
N THR A 160 -14.19 23.94 11.36
CA THR A 160 -15.56 23.67 10.91
C THR A 160 -16.48 23.33 12.10
N LEU A 161 -16.00 22.53 13.06
CA LEU A 161 -16.74 22.26 14.31
C LEU A 161 -16.98 23.54 15.12
N VAL A 162 -15.98 24.42 15.27
CA VAL A 162 -16.14 25.71 15.94
C VAL A 162 -17.16 26.60 15.20
N SER A 163 -17.13 26.61 13.86
CA SER A 163 -18.11 27.35 13.05
C SER A 163 -19.53 26.87 13.30
N TYR A 164 -19.71 25.54 13.32
CA TYR A 164 -20.99 24.92 13.66
C TYR A 164 -21.47 25.35 15.04
N LEU A 165 -20.62 25.26 16.07
CA LEU A 165 -20.98 25.63 17.44
C LEU A 165 -21.33 27.11 17.57
N PHE A 166 -20.60 28.01 16.90
CA PHE A 166 -20.89 29.44 16.92
C PHE A 166 -22.27 29.73 16.34
N LEU A 167 -22.59 29.14 15.18
CA LEU A 167 -23.85 29.36 14.49
C LEU A 167 -25.05 28.69 15.21
N GLU A 168 -24.88 27.49 15.74
CA GLU A 168 -25.92 26.75 16.48
C GLU A 168 -26.28 27.44 17.82
N ILE A 169 -25.27 27.76 18.64
CA ILE A 169 -25.49 28.30 20.00
C ILE A 169 -25.91 29.78 19.97
N ARG A 170 -25.74 30.47 18.83
CA ARG A 170 -26.02 31.91 18.71
C ARG A 170 -25.27 32.74 19.76
N VAL A 171 -23.96 32.51 19.90
CA VAL A 171 -23.09 33.15 20.90
C VAL A 171 -23.29 34.67 20.97
N PHE A 172 -23.48 35.34 19.83
CA PHE A 172 -23.70 36.78 19.73
C PHE A 172 -25.15 37.17 19.38
N GLY A 173 -26.11 36.32 19.69
CA GLY A 173 -27.56 36.55 19.54
C GLY A 173 -28.10 36.40 18.11
N SER A 174 -27.38 36.89 17.10
CA SER A 174 -27.77 36.80 15.68
C SER A 174 -26.80 35.95 14.85
N GLU A 175 -27.33 35.29 13.81
CA GLU A 175 -26.53 34.52 12.84
C GLU A 175 -25.49 35.40 12.13
N LEU A 176 -25.90 36.62 11.76
CA LEU A 176 -25.02 37.60 11.13
C LEU A 176 -23.86 38.01 12.05
N SER A 177 -24.14 38.27 13.34
CA SER A 177 -23.10 38.61 14.32
C SER A 177 -22.08 37.48 14.49
N ASN A 178 -22.54 36.23 14.46
CA ASN A 178 -21.66 35.07 14.54
C ASN A 178 -20.78 34.92 13.30
N PHE A 179 -21.32 35.16 12.09
CA PHE A 179 -20.50 35.18 10.87
C PHE A 179 -19.37 36.20 10.99
N HIS A 180 -19.68 37.43 11.45
CA HIS A 180 -18.66 38.46 11.64
C HIS A 180 -17.65 38.10 12.73
N ALA A 181 -18.09 37.50 13.84
CA ALA A 181 -17.19 37.04 14.90
C ALA A 181 -16.19 35.99 14.38
N LEU A 182 -16.67 35.00 13.61
CA LEU A 182 -15.81 34.02 12.95
C LEU A 182 -14.82 34.71 12.01
N ILE A 183 -15.28 35.65 11.18
CA ILE A 183 -14.42 36.42 10.27
C ILE A 183 -13.35 37.20 11.02
N ILE A 184 -13.68 37.87 12.13
CA ILE A 184 -12.72 38.59 12.98
C ILE A 184 -11.64 37.63 13.49
N ILE A 185 -12.04 36.46 14.00
CA ILE A 185 -11.09 35.42 14.45
C ILE A 185 -10.19 34.97 13.29
N GLY A 186 -10.76 34.79 12.11
CA GLY A 186 -10.03 34.44 10.90
C GLY A 186 -9.02 35.52 10.49
N VAL A 187 -9.39 36.79 10.53
CA VAL A 187 -8.51 37.94 10.22
C VAL A 187 -7.34 38.01 11.20
N ILE A 188 -7.62 37.92 12.51
CA ILE A 188 -6.59 37.92 13.56
C ILE A 188 -5.63 36.75 13.35
N SER A 189 -6.17 35.56 13.10
CA SER A 189 -5.37 34.38 12.77
C SER A 189 -4.54 34.62 11.50
N GLY A 190 -5.07 35.31 10.51
CA GLY A 190 -4.37 35.65 9.28
C GLY A 190 -3.17 36.55 9.52
N LEU A 191 -3.31 37.55 10.38
CA LEU A 191 -2.21 38.43 10.77
C LEU A 191 -1.15 37.67 11.59
N LEU A 192 -1.57 36.77 12.47
CA LEU A 192 -0.65 35.88 13.21
C LEU A 192 0.10 34.91 12.29
N ALA A 193 -0.56 34.35 11.27
CA ALA A 193 0.07 33.51 10.28
C ALA A 193 1.16 34.28 9.52
N SER A 194 0.86 35.50 9.08
CA SER A 194 1.83 36.40 8.45
C SER A 194 2.98 36.74 9.40
N TYR A 195 2.70 36.99 10.67
CA TYR A 195 3.75 37.20 11.67
C TYR A 195 4.68 35.98 11.84
N GLN A 196 4.16 34.76 11.77
CA GLN A 196 5.01 33.56 11.78
C GLN A 196 5.83 33.44 10.48
N LEU A 197 5.28 33.78 9.32
CA LEU A 197 6.03 33.82 8.05
C LEU A 197 7.23 34.77 8.12
N ASN A 198 7.09 35.93 8.76
CA ASN A 198 8.19 36.88 8.92
C ASN A 198 9.38 36.31 9.74
N LYS A 199 9.16 35.24 10.50
CA LYS A 199 10.21 34.55 11.27
C LYS A 199 10.91 33.44 10.49
N LEU A 200 10.46 33.14 9.27
CA LEU A 200 11.13 32.14 8.44
C LEU A 200 12.52 32.65 8.04
N PRO A 201 13.53 31.76 8.00
CA PRO A 201 14.82 32.12 7.44
C PRO A 201 14.68 32.45 5.94
N PRO A 202 15.65 33.16 5.35
CA PRO A 202 15.71 33.34 3.90
C PRO A 202 15.67 31.97 3.18
N THR A 203 14.82 31.82 2.18
CA THR A 203 14.59 30.55 1.46
C THR A 203 15.05 30.60 0.00
N GLY A 204 15.96 31.52 -0.30
CA GLY A 204 16.50 31.73 -1.63
C GLY A 204 15.73 32.79 -2.40
N MET A 205 16.23 33.12 -3.59
CA MET A 205 15.64 34.16 -4.42
C MET A 205 14.54 33.59 -5.32
N VAL A 206 13.60 34.43 -5.71
CA VAL A 206 12.63 34.11 -6.77
C VAL A 206 13.39 33.97 -8.09
N ASP A 207 13.27 32.78 -8.70
CA ASP A 207 13.87 32.47 -10.00
C ASP A 207 13.26 33.30 -11.13
N ASP A 208 14.07 33.59 -12.16
CA ASP A 208 13.59 34.21 -13.38
C ASP A 208 12.80 33.18 -14.21
N ALA A 209 11.55 33.49 -14.52
CA ALA A 209 10.72 32.65 -15.39
C ALA A 209 10.38 33.43 -16.65
N SER A 210 10.90 33.00 -17.79
CA SER A 210 10.57 33.63 -19.07
C SER A 210 9.25 33.09 -19.63
N MET A 211 8.42 33.98 -20.18
CA MET A 211 7.15 33.60 -20.82
C MET A 211 7.39 32.69 -22.04
N SER A 212 8.50 32.91 -22.75
CA SER A 212 8.93 32.09 -23.88
C SER A 212 9.21 30.65 -23.47
N GLU A 213 9.86 30.43 -22.32
CA GLU A 213 10.07 29.08 -21.79
C GLU A 213 8.75 28.42 -21.40
N THR A 214 7.85 29.12 -20.71
CA THR A 214 6.54 28.58 -20.34
C THR A 214 5.74 28.16 -21.57
N LEU A 215 5.74 28.99 -22.62
CA LEU A 215 5.10 28.66 -23.90
C LEU A 215 5.78 27.48 -24.60
N SER A 216 7.10 27.34 -24.49
CA SER A 216 7.84 26.20 -25.04
C SER A 216 7.42 24.89 -24.35
N VAL A 217 7.28 24.91 -23.02
CA VAL A 217 6.83 23.75 -22.22
C VAL A 217 5.39 23.41 -22.56
N PHE A 218 4.52 24.41 -22.69
CA PHE A 218 3.14 24.19 -23.11
C PHE A 218 3.05 23.51 -24.48
N LYS A 219 3.80 23.99 -25.47
CA LYS A 219 3.89 23.36 -26.80
C LYS A 219 4.44 21.93 -26.72
N GLN A 220 5.39 21.68 -25.82
CA GLN A 220 5.94 20.34 -25.59
C GLN A 220 4.88 19.41 -24.98
N MET A 221 4.14 19.88 -23.98
CA MET A 221 3.05 19.13 -23.34
C MET A 221 1.95 18.77 -24.34
N LEU A 222 1.58 19.71 -25.23
CA LEU A 222 0.58 19.46 -26.28
C LEU A 222 0.99 18.39 -27.29
N LYS A 223 2.29 18.16 -27.48
CA LYS A 223 2.80 17.07 -28.35
C LYS A 223 2.73 15.70 -27.67
N ASN A 224 2.73 15.65 -26.34
CA ASN A 224 2.68 14.40 -25.60
C ASN A 224 1.24 14.01 -25.28
N SER A 225 0.74 12.94 -25.92
CA SER A 225 -0.65 12.50 -25.75
C SER A 225 -1.05 12.20 -24.30
N THR A 226 -0.11 11.74 -23.46
CA THR A 226 -0.36 11.49 -22.03
C THR A 226 -0.54 12.79 -21.27
N GLN A 227 0.34 13.78 -21.48
CA GLN A 227 0.25 15.08 -20.81
C GLN A 227 -1.01 15.84 -21.23
N VAL A 228 -1.40 15.80 -22.51
CA VAL A 228 -2.68 16.35 -22.99
C VAL A 228 -3.87 15.74 -22.26
N LYS A 229 -3.90 14.42 -22.09
CA LYS A 229 -4.98 13.74 -21.35
C LYS A 229 -5.00 14.16 -19.88
N ILE A 230 -3.85 14.32 -19.23
CA ILE A 230 -3.76 14.81 -17.85
C ILE A 230 -4.26 16.26 -17.73
N MET A 231 -3.92 17.12 -18.69
CA MET A 231 -4.45 18.49 -18.76
C MET A 231 -5.98 18.50 -18.97
N LEU A 232 -6.51 17.62 -19.82
CA LEU A 232 -7.95 17.48 -20.00
C LEU A 232 -8.64 16.99 -18.72
N ILE A 233 -8.07 15.99 -18.05
CA ILE A 233 -8.55 15.53 -16.73
C ILE A 233 -8.53 16.70 -15.73
N CYS A 234 -7.49 17.53 -15.73
CA CYS A 234 -7.40 18.73 -14.89
C CYS A 234 -8.62 19.65 -15.08
N MET A 235 -8.92 19.97 -16.33
CA MET A 235 -10.02 20.87 -16.68
C MET A 235 -11.37 20.26 -16.28
N LEU A 236 -11.62 19.01 -16.68
CA LEU A 236 -12.89 18.32 -16.42
C LEU A 236 -13.13 18.10 -14.92
N GLN A 237 -12.12 17.64 -14.19
CA GLN A 237 -12.20 17.43 -12.74
C GLN A 237 -12.47 18.74 -12.02
N THR A 238 -11.75 19.81 -12.38
CA THR A 238 -11.94 21.13 -11.76
C THR A 238 -13.34 21.66 -12.02
N ALA A 239 -13.84 21.56 -13.25
CA ALA A 239 -15.20 21.98 -13.58
C ALA A 239 -16.26 21.18 -12.80
N ALA A 240 -16.13 19.86 -12.74
CA ALA A 240 -17.03 18.99 -11.96
C ALA A 240 -17.03 19.38 -10.47
N MET A 241 -15.86 19.70 -9.92
CA MET A 241 -15.68 20.14 -8.53
C MET A 241 -16.36 21.47 -8.22
N ILE A 242 -16.25 22.45 -9.12
CA ILE A 242 -16.91 23.76 -8.97
C ILE A 242 -18.43 23.57 -9.01
N LEU A 243 -18.94 22.78 -9.97
CA LEU A 243 -20.38 22.50 -10.06
C LEU A 243 -20.90 21.74 -8.84
N LEU A 244 -20.13 20.81 -8.27
CA LEU A 244 -20.51 20.12 -7.03
C LEU A 244 -20.53 21.05 -5.81
N ALA A 245 -19.78 22.16 -5.82
CA ALA A 245 -19.82 23.12 -4.73
C ALA A 245 -21.19 23.83 -4.59
N TYR A 246 -22.01 23.82 -5.65
CA TYR A 246 -23.42 24.24 -5.59
C TYR A 246 -24.29 23.39 -4.67
N SER A 247 -23.78 22.28 -4.13
CA SER A 247 -24.47 21.59 -3.03
C SER A 247 -24.78 22.53 -1.87
N ILE A 248 -23.91 23.52 -1.60
CA ILE A 248 -24.13 24.53 -0.56
C ILE A 248 -25.35 25.40 -0.91
N SER A 249 -25.42 25.92 -2.15
CA SER A 249 -26.57 26.71 -2.62
C SER A 249 -27.86 25.88 -2.66
N PHE A 250 -27.78 24.62 -3.11
CA PHE A 250 -28.91 23.68 -3.08
C PHE A 250 -29.45 23.49 -1.66
N PHE A 251 -28.58 23.23 -0.68
CA PHE A 251 -28.99 23.06 0.70
C PHE A 251 -29.62 24.32 1.29
N ARG A 252 -29.12 25.50 0.90
CA ARG A 252 -29.65 26.77 1.39
C ARG A 252 -30.97 27.15 0.73
N ASN A 253 -31.06 27.06 -0.59
CA ASN A 253 -32.14 27.65 -1.38
C ASN A 253 -33.28 26.66 -1.68
N ILE A 254 -33.00 25.36 -1.80
CA ILE A 254 -34.01 24.33 -2.09
C ILE A 254 -34.44 23.59 -0.82
N MET A 255 -33.48 23.18 0.00
CA MET A 255 -33.77 22.45 1.25
C MET A 255 -34.03 23.37 2.44
N GLU A 256 -33.90 24.69 2.23
CA GLU A 256 -34.08 25.75 3.25
C GLU A 256 -33.31 25.47 4.56
N LEU A 257 -32.14 24.82 4.44
CA LEU A 257 -31.34 24.51 5.61
C LEU A 257 -30.69 25.77 6.17
N LYS A 258 -30.72 25.88 7.49
CA LYS A 258 -29.96 26.89 8.22
C LYS A 258 -28.45 26.62 8.10
N SER A 259 -27.66 27.67 8.18
CA SER A 259 -26.21 27.63 7.92
C SER A 259 -25.47 26.62 8.80
N GLU A 260 -25.85 26.48 10.08
CA GLU A 260 -25.27 25.51 11.00
C GLU A 260 -25.43 24.06 10.52
N LYS A 261 -26.57 23.71 9.94
CA LYS A 261 -26.81 22.37 9.40
C LYS A 261 -25.97 22.08 8.15
N ILE A 262 -25.76 23.10 7.31
CA ILE A 262 -24.92 22.97 6.11
C ILE A 262 -23.47 22.73 6.52
N ILE A 263 -22.95 23.50 7.49
CA ILE A 263 -21.62 23.30 8.06
C ILE A 263 -21.48 21.91 8.72
N LEU A 264 -22.54 21.40 9.36
CA LEU A 264 -22.53 20.05 9.93
C LEU A 264 -22.38 18.96 8.84
N LEU A 265 -23.06 19.12 7.70
CA LEU A 265 -22.95 18.20 6.57
C LEU A 265 -21.54 18.21 5.97
N THR A 266 -20.94 19.39 5.80
CA THR A 266 -19.57 19.50 5.29
C THR A 266 -18.54 19.03 6.31
N LEU A 267 -18.79 19.15 7.62
CA LEU A 267 -17.93 18.57 8.67
C LEU A 267 -17.82 17.05 8.52
N PHE A 268 -18.94 16.34 8.37
CA PHE A 268 -18.92 14.90 8.11
C PHE A 268 -18.21 14.56 6.79
N GLY A 269 -18.42 15.36 5.75
CA GLY A 269 -17.68 15.27 4.50
C GLY A 269 -16.16 15.42 4.68
N LEU A 270 -15.71 16.43 5.43
CA LEU A 270 -14.29 16.70 5.69
C LEU A 270 -13.61 15.59 6.51
N ILE A 271 -14.30 15.04 7.51
CA ILE A 271 -13.83 13.87 8.27
C ILE A 271 -13.62 12.70 7.30
N SER A 272 -14.60 12.44 6.43
CA SER A 272 -14.53 11.39 5.41
C SER A 272 -13.37 11.60 4.43
N ALA A 273 -13.20 12.81 3.90
CA ALA A 273 -12.08 13.17 3.02
C ALA A 273 -10.71 12.94 3.68
N THR A 274 -10.59 13.30 4.96
CA THR A 274 -9.36 13.12 5.74
C THR A 274 -9.04 11.64 5.94
N LEU A 275 -10.05 10.84 6.31
CA LEU A 275 -9.92 9.39 6.45
C LEU A 275 -9.56 8.74 5.10
N CYS A 276 -10.17 9.20 4.01
CA CYS A 276 -9.88 8.72 2.65
C CYS A 276 -8.44 9.04 2.22
N THR A 277 -7.96 10.26 2.48
CA THR A 277 -6.55 10.64 2.18
C THR A 277 -5.58 9.77 2.97
N LYS A 278 -5.84 9.53 4.25
CA LYS A 278 -5.03 8.64 5.09
C LYS A 278 -5.09 7.18 4.60
N PHE A 279 -6.25 6.73 4.13
CA PHE A 279 -6.41 5.43 3.51
C PHE A 279 -5.56 5.28 2.25
N ILE A 280 -5.54 6.31 1.39
CA ILE A 280 -4.73 6.32 0.16
C ILE A 280 -3.24 6.34 0.48
N SER A 281 -2.81 7.07 1.52
CA SER A 281 -1.40 7.07 1.91
C SER A 281 -0.91 5.71 2.43
N ILE A 282 -1.77 4.96 3.13
CA ILE A 282 -1.49 3.56 3.53
C ILE A 282 -1.42 2.64 2.30
N SER A 283 -2.28 2.90 1.31
CA SER A 283 -2.41 2.07 0.09
C SER A 283 -1.46 2.49 -1.04
N ALA A 284 -0.68 3.55 -0.85
CA ALA A 284 0.16 4.17 -1.86
C ALA A 284 1.21 3.19 -2.39
N GLY A 285 1.32 3.11 -3.71
CA GLY A 285 2.24 2.20 -4.41
C GLY A 285 1.75 0.76 -4.56
N ARG A 286 0.61 0.39 -3.95
CA ARG A 286 0.04 -0.98 -4.05
C ARG A 286 -1.23 -1.03 -4.88
N ILE A 287 -2.09 -0.02 -4.69
CA ILE A 287 -3.27 0.16 -5.52
C ILE A 287 -2.91 1.08 -6.68
N ASN A 288 -3.29 0.68 -7.88
CA ASN A 288 -3.13 1.52 -9.05
C ASN A 288 -3.87 2.85 -8.87
N ALA A 289 -3.14 3.95 -9.01
CA ALA A 289 -3.63 5.32 -8.86
C ALA A 289 -4.90 5.58 -9.70
N TRP A 290 -4.93 5.11 -10.96
CA TRP A 290 -6.06 5.30 -11.87
C TRP A 290 -7.35 4.63 -11.39
N SER A 291 -7.25 3.50 -10.71
CA SER A 291 -8.43 2.83 -10.13
C SER A 291 -9.06 3.68 -9.03
N ILE A 292 -8.23 4.31 -8.18
CA ILE A 292 -8.69 5.22 -7.13
C ILE A 292 -9.31 6.49 -7.75
N LEU A 293 -8.70 7.05 -8.80
CA LEU A 293 -9.26 8.20 -9.54
C LEU A 293 -10.63 7.87 -10.14
N LEU A 294 -10.78 6.69 -10.73
CA LEU A 294 -12.02 6.22 -11.33
C LEU A 294 -13.11 6.00 -10.29
N ILE A 295 -12.80 5.33 -9.17
CA ILE A 295 -13.74 5.14 -8.06
C ILE A 295 -14.17 6.49 -7.48
N GLY A 296 -13.20 7.41 -7.31
CA GLY A 296 -13.47 8.75 -6.79
C GLY A 296 -14.45 9.53 -7.67
N ASN A 297 -14.25 9.51 -8.99
CA ASN A 297 -15.14 10.17 -9.95
C ASN A 297 -16.49 9.48 -10.11
N ILE A 298 -16.55 8.15 -10.05
CA ILE A 298 -17.84 7.42 -10.04
C ILE A 298 -18.64 7.82 -8.79
N SER A 299 -18.00 7.89 -7.63
CA SER A 299 -18.63 8.31 -6.38
C SER A 299 -19.20 9.73 -6.48
N MET A 300 -18.40 10.66 -6.99
CA MET A 300 -18.85 12.03 -7.25
C MET A 300 -20.00 12.09 -8.25
N GLY A 301 -19.92 11.35 -9.36
CA GLY A 301 -20.94 11.31 -10.40
C GLY A 301 -22.28 10.74 -9.89
N ILE A 302 -22.24 9.64 -9.14
CA ILE A 302 -23.44 9.09 -8.47
C ILE A 302 -24.03 10.13 -7.51
N GLY A 303 -23.17 10.78 -6.70
CA GLY A 303 -23.62 11.81 -5.78
C GLY A 303 -24.28 13.00 -6.48
N ALA A 304 -23.72 13.44 -7.60
CA ALA A 304 -24.28 14.49 -8.43
C ALA A 304 -25.64 14.07 -9.03
N VAL A 305 -25.79 12.83 -9.50
CA VAL A 305 -27.10 12.31 -9.97
C VAL A 305 -28.13 12.29 -8.84
N ILE A 306 -27.73 11.87 -7.63
CA ILE A 306 -28.63 11.88 -6.47
C ILE A 306 -29.08 13.31 -6.13
N PHE A 307 -28.18 14.29 -6.16
CA PHE A 307 -28.55 15.69 -5.98
C PHE A 307 -29.47 16.21 -7.09
N ALA A 308 -29.23 15.82 -8.33
CA ALA A 308 -30.04 16.27 -9.46
C ALA A 308 -31.49 15.80 -9.38
N PHE A 309 -31.75 14.61 -8.85
CA PHE A 309 -33.11 14.06 -8.71
C PHE A 309 -33.60 14.08 -7.26
N SER A 310 -32.89 14.78 -6.38
CA SER A 310 -33.36 14.96 -5.01
C SER A 310 -34.62 15.83 -5.06
N PRO A 311 -35.75 15.37 -4.48
CA PRO A 311 -36.95 16.18 -4.44
C PRO A 311 -36.70 17.47 -3.66
N GLU A 312 -37.56 18.46 -3.84
CA GLU A 312 -37.67 19.58 -2.90
C GLU A 312 -38.28 19.00 -1.62
N VAL A 313 -37.43 18.45 -0.74
CA VAL A 313 -37.89 17.68 0.43
C VAL A 313 -37.83 18.50 1.71
N ASP A 314 -38.78 18.24 2.60
CA ASP A 314 -38.83 18.74 3.97
C ASP A 314 -37.49 18.46 4.70
N ALA A 315 -37.09 19.35 5.62
CA ALA A 315 -35.86 19.25 6.40
C ALA A 315 -35.69 17.92 7.17
N LYS A 316 -36.76 17.12 7.27
CA LYS A 316 -36.77 15.75 7.82
C LYS A 316 -35.81 14.80 7.10
N TYR A 317 -35.48 15.04 5.83
CA TYR A 317 -34.53 14.23 5.07
C TYR A 317 -33.07 14.62 5.28
N PHE A 318 -32.78 15.56 6.19
CA PHE A 318 -31.41 15.98 6.54
C PHE A 318 -30.45 14.80 6.78
N TYR A 319 -30.89 13.78 7.51
CA TYR A 319 -30.04 12.61 7.83
C TYR A 319 -29.66 11.76 6.61
N PHE A 320 -30.44 11.82 5.52
CA PHE A 320 -30.10 11.14 4.26
C PHE A 320 -28.88 11.78 3.58
N PHE A 321 -28.70 13.10 3.74
CA PHE A 321 -27.59 13.82 3.12
C PHE A 321 -26.24 13.62 3.84
N ILE A 322 -26.23 13.19 5.10
CA ILE A 322 -24.99 12.89 5.83
C ILE A 322 -24.17 11.78 5.13
N PRO A 323 -24.69 10.55 4.92
CA PRO A 323 -23.93 9.50 4.22
C PRO A 323 -23.60 9.89 2.77
N LEU A 324 -24.48 10.66 2.10
CA LEU A 324 -24.20 11.16 0.75
C LEU A 324 -22.98 12.11 0.73
N MET A 325 -22.90 13.04 1.68
CA MET A 325 -21.78 13.98 1.79
C MET A 325 -20.49 13.28 2.19
N ILE A 326 -20.54 12.30 3.09
CA ILE A 326 -19.42 11.41 3.42
C ILE A 326 -18.90 10.72 2.15
N PHE A 327 -19.81 10.17 1.33
CA PHE A 327 -19.46 9.47 0.10
C PHE A 327 -18.83 10.41 -0.94
N ILE A 328 -19.47 11.55 -1.23
CA ILE A 328 -18.98 12.52 -2.23
C ILE A 328 -17.63 13.10 -1.82
N PHE A 329 -17.43 13.46 -0.55
CA PHE A 329 -16.16 14.03 -0.09
C PHE A 329 -15.03 12.98 -0.07
N ALA A 330 -15.32 11.72 0.26
CA ALA A 330 -14.34 10.64 0.10
C ALA A 330 -13.96 10.48 -1.38
N GLY A 331 -14.93 10.42 -2.29
CA GLY A 331 -14.68 10.30 -3.72
C GLY A 331 -13.88 11.48 -4.29
N ARG A 332 -14.26 12.71 -3.92
CA ARG A 332 -13.53 13.94 -4.21
C ARG A 332 -12.08 13.86 -3.74
N SER A 333 -11.87 13.50 -2.47
CA SER A 333 -10.53 13.46 -1.88
C SER A 333 -9.67 12.44 -2.60
N ALA A 334 -10.23 11.26 -2.89
CA ALA A 334 -9.55 10.22 -3.64
C ALA A 334 -9.10 10.68 -5.03
N ALA A 335 -10.02 11.29 -5.78
CA ALA A 335 -9.72 11.83 -7.11
C ALA A 335 -8.64 12.92 -7.05
N MET A 336 -8.76 13.87 -6.12
CA MET A 336 -7.82 14.99 -5.99
C MET A 336 -6.41 14.56 -5.57
N THR A 337 -6.28 13.62 -4.62
CA THR A 337 -4.96 13.12 -4.17
C THR A 337 -4.22 12.45 -5.33
N ILE A 338 -4.89 11.55 -6.05
CA ILE A 338 -4.29 10.87 -7.19
C ILE A 338 -3.98 11.85 -8.32
N PHE A 339 -4.91 12.75 -8.61
CA PHE A 339 -4.71 13.75 -9.64
C PHE A 339 -3.49 14.64 -9.36
N SER A 340 -3.30 15.05 -8.10
CA SER A 340 -2.11 15.81 -7.67
C SER A 340 -0.82 15.00 -7.86
N GLN A 341 -0.85 13.70 -7.57
CA GLN A 341 0.28 12.81 -7.85
C GLN A 341 0.57 12.70 -9.35
N MET A 342 -0.44 12.53 -10.18
CA MET A 342 -0.30 12.48 -11.65
C MET A 342 0.27 13.77 -12.22
N GLN A 343 -0.14 14.93 -11.69
CA GLN A 343 0.47 16.20 -12.06
C GLN A 343 1.96 16.23 -11.74
N ALA A 344 2.33 15.82 -10.52
CA ALA A 344 3.73 15.78 -10.08
C ALA A 344 4.57 14.83 -10.96
N ASP A 345 4.07 13.62 -11.23
CA ASP A 345 4.75 12.61 -12.05
C ASP A 345 4.90 13.04 -13.52
N SER A 346 4.00 13.89 -14.01
CA SER A 346 4.02 14.42 -15.38
C SER A 346 4.95 15.62 -15.59
N MET A 347 5.50 16.20 -14.53
CA MET A 347 6.34 17.39 -14.63
C MET A 347 7.67 17.07 -15.29
N THR A 348 8.03 17.84 -16.32
CA THR A 348 9.37 17.83 -16.92
C THR A 348 10.43 18.24 -15.90
N GLU A 349 11.51 17.45 -15.84
CA GLU A 349 12.66 17.73 -14.97
C GLU A 349 13.21 19.15 -15.19
N GLY A 350 13.51 19.84 -14.09
CA GLY A 350 14.00 21.22 -14.11
C GLY A 350 12.98 22.30 -14.50
N LYS A 351 11.74 21.94 -14.89
CA LYS A 351 10.70 22.89 -15.34
C LYS A 351 9.40 22.81 -14.52
N SER A 352 9.52 22.53 -13.22
CA SER A 352 8.35 22.34 -12.34
C SER A 352 7.47 23.60 -12.22
N LEU A 353 8.07 24.80 -12.28
CA LEU A 353 7.33 26.06 -12.20
C LEU A 353 6.44 26.27 -13.43
N GLN A 354 7.00 26.09 -14.63
CA GLN A 354 6.29 26.24 -15.91
C GLN A 354 5.13 25.22 -16.01
N ASN A 355 5.36 23.96 -15.61
CA ASN A 355 4.29 22.96 -15.57
C ASN A 355 3.17 23.33 -14.60
N THR A 356 3.52 23.87 -13.42
CA THR A 356 2.54 24.35 -12.44
C THR A 356 1.69 25.49 -13.01
N ILE A 357 2.32 26.44 -13.71
CA ILE A 357 1.63 27.54 -14.40
C ILE A 357 0.63 27.01 -15.44
N ILE A 358 1.03 26.03 -16.25
CA ILE A 358 0.17 25.43 -17.28
C ILE A 358 -1.04 24.74 -16.65
N TYR A 359 -0.84 23.98 -15.56
CA TYR A 359 -1.96 23.36 -14.85
C TYR A 359 -2.90 24.39 -14.22
N GLN A 360 -2.38 25.48 -13.67
CA GLN A 360 -3.21 26.58 -13.17
C GLN A 360 -4.02 27.25 -14.27
N LEU A 361 -3.43 27.46 -15.46
CA LEU A 361 -4.17 27.92 -16.65
C LEU A 361 -5.31 26.96 -17.00
N CYS A 362 -5.07 25.65 -16.95
CA CYS A 362 -6.13 24.65 -17.17
C CYS A 362 -7.27 24.81 -16.16
N THR A 363 -6.95 24.97 -14.87
CA THR A 363 -7.98 25.18 -13.84
C THR A 363 -8.72 26.50 -14.02
N ALA A 364 -8.05 27.57 -14.45
CA ALA A 364 -8.65 28.87 -14.71
C ALA A 364 -9.64 28.80 -15.89
N VAL A 365 -9.26 28.12 -16.97
CA VAL A 365 -10.15 27.87 -18.12
C VAL A 365 -11.38 27.05 -17.70
N ALA A 366 -11.21 26.05 -16.84
CA ALA A 366 -12.34 25.30 -16.29
C ALA A 366 -13.25 26.19 -15.43
N GLY A 367 -12.68 27.02 -14.56
CA GLY A 367 -13.44 27.99 -13.76
C GLY A 367 -14.23 28.99 -14.60
N LEU A 368 -13.60 29.55 -15.63
CA LEU A 368 -14.26 30.46 -16.58
C LEU A 368 -15.38 29.75 -17.35
N SER A 369 -15.15 28.52 -17.81
CA SER A 369 -16.16 27.72 -18.52
C SER A 369 -17.38 27.46 -17.64
N VAL A 370 -17.18 27.11 -16.36
CA VAL A 370 -18.30 26.91 -15.42
C VAL A 370 -19.02 28.22 -15.13
N LEU A 371 -18.29 29.32 -14.92
CA LEU A 371 -18.90 30.63 -14.72
C LEU A 371 -19.81 31.02 -15.90
N LEU A 372 -19.30 30.93 -17.13
CA LEU A 372 -20.09 31.20 -18.34
C LEU A 372 -21.31 30.29 -18.43
N PHE A 373 -21.14 28.99 -18.13
CA PHE A 373 -22.23 28.03 -18.14
C PHE A 373 -23.35 28.39 -17.14
N ILE A 374 -22.99 28.73 -15.90
CA ILE A 374 -23.97 29.12 -14.87
C ILE A 374 -24.67 30.42 -15.27
N THR A 375 -23.92 31.43 -15.72
CA THR A 375 -24.50 32.70 -16.16
C THR A 375 -25.47 32.48 -17.32
N CYS A 376 -25.16 31.61 -18.28
CA CYS A 376 -26.10 31.22 -19.33
C CYS A 376 -27.35 30.54 -18.77
N LEU A 377 -27.22 29.61 -17.81
CA LEU A 377 -28.38 28.95 -17.20
C LEU A 377 -29.31 29.94 -16.46
N GLU A 378 -28.76 30.95 -15.81
CA GLU A 378 -29.55 31.99 -15.12
C GLU A 378 -30.42 32.81 -16.09
N TYR A 379 -29.98 32.98 -17.35
CA TYR A 379 -30.79 33.60 -18.41
C TYR A 379 -31.86 32.69 -19.02
N TYR A 380 -31.78 31.37 -18.81
CA TYR A 380 -32.73 30.39 -19.34
C TYR A 380 -33.32 29.50 -18.22
N PRO A 381 -34.10 30.09 -17.28
CA PRO A 381 -34.62 29.39 -16.10
C PRO A 381 -35.65 28.28 -16.41
N ASP A 382 -36.20 28.27 -17.62
CA ASP A 382 -37.22 27.30 -18.06
C ASP A 382 -36.63 25.93 -18.44
N ILE A 383 -35.31 25.78 -18.44
CA ILE A 383 -34.65 24.48 -18.67
C ILE A 383 -34.79 23.62 -17.41
N ARG A 384 -35.99 23.08 -17.19
CA ARG A 384 -36.29 22.15 -16.09
C ARG A 384 -36.55 20.76 -16.66
N LEU A 385 -35.92 19.74 -16.05
CA LEU A 385 -36.26 18.35 -16.33
C LEU A 385 -37.50 18.00 -15.49
N MET A 386 -38.35 17.13 -16.03
CA MET A 386 -39.56 16.71 -15.31
C MET A 386 -39.15 15.97 -14.02
N GLY A 387 -39.64 16.44 -12.86
CA GLY A 387 -39.27 15.90 -11.54
C GLY A 387 -37.91 16.36 -11.01
N SER A 388 -37.33 17.42 -11.58
CA SER A 388 -36.02 17.95 -11.20
C SER A 388 -36.14 19.25 -10.38
N ASN A 389 -35.14 19.54 -9.55
CA ASN A 389 -34.98 20.81 -8.85
C ASN A 389 -34.26 21.85 -9.73
N ASN A 390 -34.16 23.10 -9.26
CA ASN A 390 -33.53 24.19 -10.02
C ASN A 390 -32.02 23.99 -10.27
N TYR A 391 -31.35 23.13 -9.48
CA TYR A 391 -29.93 22.83 -9.62
C TYR A 391 -29.66 21.53 -10.39
N SER A 392 -30.69 20.84 -10.91
CA SER A 392 -30.53 19.53 -11.54
C SER A 392 -29.63 19.55 -12.78
N VAL A 393 -29.74 20.59 -13.61
CA VAL A 393 -28.87 20.74 -14.80
C VAL A 393 -27.41 20.92 -14.41
N ILE A 394 -27.14 21.65 -13.33
CA ILE A 394 -25.80 21.89 -12.78
C ILE A 394 -25.19 20.55 -12.31
N PHE A 395 -25.95 19.78 -11.52
CA PHE A 395 -25.45 18.50 -11.02
C PHE A 395 -25.35 17.42 -12.09
N LEU A 396 -26.28 17.33 -13.04
CA LEU A 396 -26.16 16.40 -14.18
C LEU A 396 -24.95 16.73 -15.05
N THR A 397 -24.67 18.01 -15.27
CA THR A 397 -23.46 18.43 -15.98
C THR A 397 -22.21 17.98 -15.23
N SER A 398 -22.18 18.12 -13.90
CA SER A 398 -21.09 17.58 -13.08
C SER A 398 -20.95 16.06 -13.22
N ALA A 399 -22.06 15.31 -13.22
CA ALA A 399 -22.04 13.87 -13.44
C ALA A 399 -21.45 13.49 -14.81
N VAL A 400 -21.85 14.20 -15.88
CA VAL A 400 -21.30 14.01 -17.23
C VAL A 400 -19.80 14.30 -17.27
N LEU A 401 -19.33 15.36 -16.60
CA LEU A 401 -17.91 15.67 -16.50
C LEU A 401 -17.14 14.58 -15.73
N CYS A 402 -17.69 14.04 -14.64
CA CYS A 402 -17.10 12.90 -13.93
C CYS A 402 -17.00 11.65 -14.83
N ILE A 403 -18.03 11.34 -15.63
CA ILE A 403 -17.98 10.25 -16.61
C ILE A 403 -16.89 10.51 -17.67
N ALA A 404 -16.77 11.75 -18.14
CA ALA A 404 -15.73 12.14 -19.08
C ALA A 404 -14.31 12.00 -18.48
N VAL A 405 -14.13 12.30 -17.19
CA VAL A 405 -12.88 12.02 -16.45
C VAL A 405 -12.61 10.51 -16.39
N CYS A 406 -13.60 9.69 -16.04
CA CYS A 406 -13.45 8.23 -16.01
C CYS A 406 -13.04 7.68 -17.38
N PHE A 407 -13.68 8.13 -18.45
CA PHE A 407 -13.39 7.72 -19.82
C PHE A 407 -12.00 8.15 -20.29
N THR A 408 -11.62 9.41 -20.01
CA THR A 408 -10.30 9.93 -20.35
C THR A 408 -9.21 9.20 -19.58
N SER A 409 -9.44 8.94 -18.29
CA SER A 409 -8.53 8.20 -17.41
C SER A 409 -8.32 6.76 -17.89
N TYR A 410 -9.40 6.08 -18.29
CA TYR A 410 -9.32 4.73 -18.86
C TYR A 410 -8.43 4.68 -20.11
N ARG A 411 -8.53 5.69 -20.99
CA ARG A 411 -7.73 5.81 -22.23
C ARG A 411 -6.24 6.15 -22.01
N VAL A 412 -5.82 6.54 -20.81
CA VAL A 412 -4.40 6.83 -20.55
C VAL A 412 -3.60 5.55 -20.30
N HIS A 413 -4.17 4.54 -19.63
CA HIS A 413 -3.32 3.49 -19.07
C HIS A 413 -3.89 2.06 -18.99
N TYR A 414 -5.11 1.77 -19.45
CA TYR A 414 -5.68 0.43 -19.26
C TYR A 414 -5.45 -0.57 -20.39
N LYS A 415 -4.48 -1.48 -20.17
CA LYS A 415 -4.50 -2.88 -20.62
C LYS A 415 -4.23 -3.77 -19.39
N HIS A 416 -5.28 -4.39 -18.85
CA HIS A 416 -5.32 -5.40 -17.79
C HIS A 416 -5.12 -4.94 -16.32
N LYS A 417 -5.93 -5.53 -15.41
CA LYS A 417 -5.88 -5.51 -13.93
C LYS A 417 -6.81 -4.57 -13.13
N LEU A 418 -7.90 -4.02 -13.69
CA LEU A 418 -8.86 -3.21 -12.89
C LEU A 418 -9.52 -4.03 -11.78
N ALA A 419 -10.00 -5.23 -12.12
CA ALA A 419 -10.62 -6.15 -11.17
C ALA A 419 -9.64 -6.55 -10.04
N ILE A 420 -8.37 -6.81 -10.38
CA ILE A 420 -7.32 -7.12 -9.39
C ILE A 420 -7.09 -5.93 -8.47
N ASN A 421 -6.99 -4.71 -9.01
CA ASN A 421 -6.79 -3.49 -8.23
C ASN A 421 -7.98 -3.18 -7.31
N ILE A 422 -9.21 -3.47 -7.74
CA ILE A 422 -10.40 -3.32 -6.89
C ILE A 422 -10.39 -4.39 -5.79
N ALA A 423 -9.98 -5.62 -6.09
CA ALA A 423 -9.85 -6.68 -5.09
C ALA A 423 -8.78 -6.37 -4.01
N LEU A 424 -7.81 -5.50 -4.31
CA LEU A 424 -6.86 -4.99 -3.31
C LEU A 424 -7.52 -4.07 -2.26
N ILE A 425 -8.70 -3.50 -2.55
CA ILE A 425 -9.52 -2.73 -1.61
C ILE A 425 -10.43 -3.67 -0.81
N SER A 426 -9.89 -4.79 -0.31
CA SER A 426 -10.61 -5.64 0.63
C SER A 426 -10.16 -5.32 2.06
N PRO A 427 -11.02 -5.41 3.09
CA PRO A 427 -10.64 -5.12 4.48
C PRO A 427 -9.40 -5.91 4.95
N GLN A 428 -9.27 -7.18 4.51
CA GLN A 428 -8.11 -8.03 4.79
C GLN A 428 -6.82 -7.46 4.18
N ASN A 429 -6.85 -7.08 2.89
CA ASN A 429 -5.71 -6.49 2.21
C ASN A 429 -5.32 -5.15 2.83
N ILE A 430 -6.30 -4.32 3.21
CA ILE A 430 -6.09 -3.02 3.87
C ILE A 430 -5.41 -3.21 5.23
N TYR A 431 -5.90 -4.14 6.04
CA TYR A 431 -5.30 -4.48 7.33
C TYR A 431 -3.84 -4.94 7.16
N MET A 432 -3.58 -5.75 6.13
CA MET A 432 -2.22 -6.19 5.81
C MET A 432 -1.32 -5.04 5.33
N MET A 433 -1.84 -4.11 4.51
CA MET A 433 -1.12 -2.89 4.13
C MET A 433 -0.74 -2.04 5.34
N TYR A 434 -1.68 -1.86 6.27
CA TYR A 434 -1.43 -1.13 7.51
C TYR A 434 -0.36 -1.80 8.37
N ARG A 435 -0.41 -3.12 8.57
CA ARG A 435 0.63 -3.85 9.30
C ARG A 435 2.00 -3.70 8.63
N LEU A 436 2.06 -3.83 7.31
CA LEU A 436 3.30 -3.67 6.53
C LEU A 436 3.87 -2.25 6.62
N GLN A 437 3.03 -1.21 6.68
CA GLN A 437 3.49 0.16 6.92
C GLN A 437 4.04 0.31 8.34
N ARG A 438 3.38 -0.26 9.36
CA ARG A 438 3.87 -0.23 10.75
C ARG A 438 5.24 -0.91 10.88
N LEU A 439 5.49 -1.97 10.12
CA LEU A 439 6.79 -2.63 10.04
C LEU A 439 7.91 -1.80 9.44
N ARG A 440 7.60 -0.77 8.65
CA ARG A 440 8.64 0.16 8.17
C ARG A 440 9.26 0.94 9.33
N VAL A 441 8.49 1.16 10.40
CA VAL A 441 8.88 1.91 11.59
C VAL A 441 9.58 1.02 12.63
N GLU A 442 9.50 -0.30 12.51
CA GLU A 442 10.20 -1.23 13.42
C GLU A 442 11.73 -1.14 13.22
N GLU A 443 12.44 -0.80 14.30
CA GLU A 443 13.91 -0.66 14.31
C GLU A 443 14.62 -2.02 14.33
N ASP A 444 14.04 -3.04 14.98
CA ASP A 444 14.62 -4.38 15.04
C ASP A 444 14.48 -5.11 13.70
N SER A 445 15.60 -5.21 12.98
CA SER A 445 15.71 -5.91 11.71
C SER A 445 15.35 -7.40 11.78
N GLY A 446 15.62 -8.08 12.90
CA GLY A 446 15.34 -9.51 13.08
C GLY A 446 13.85 -9.76 13.21
N ARG A 447 13.20 -9.04 14.12
CA ARG A 447 11.75 -9.08 14.29
C ARG A 447 11.02 -8.66 13.02
N LYS A 448 11.51 -7.62 12.33
CA LYS A 448 10.96 -7.16 11.06
C LYS A 448 10.98 -8.24 9.98
N ASN A 449 12.09 -8.97 9.85
CA ASN A 449 12.20 -10.06 8.87
C ASN A 449 11.27 -11.22 9.21
N HIS A 450 11.16 -11.60 10.49
CA HIS A 450 10.26 -12.68 10.90
C HIS A 450 8.78 -12.36 10.64
N ILE A 451 8.34 -11.14 10.98
CA ILE A 451 6.96 -10.72 10.69
C ILE A 451 6.75 -10.62 9.16
N MET A 452 7.78 -10.24 8.41
CA MET A 452 7.72 -10.19 6.95
C MET A 452 7.51 -11.56 6.32
N GLU A 453 8.25 -12.58 6.78
CA GLU A 453 8.03 -13.97 6.39
C GLU A 453 6.59 -14.41 6.71
N GLY A 454 6.05 -13.97 7.84
CA GLY A 454 4.64 -14.17 8.18
C GLY A 454 3.70 -13.67 7.08
N PHE A 455 3.91 -12.46 6.53
CA PHE A 455 3.07 -11.97 5.42
C PHE A 455 3.26 -12.74 4.12
N LEU A 456 4.49 -13.15 3.81
CA LEU A 456 4.79 -13.94 2.61
C LEU A 456 4.04 -15.29 2.62
N ARG A 457 3.65 -15.79 3.81
CA ARG A 457 2.87 -17.02 3.98
C ARG A 457 1.35 -16.84 3.95
N GLU A 458 0.82 -15.61 4.06
CA GLU A 458 -0.63 -15.36 4.10
C GLU A 458 -1.33 -15.57 2.73
N GLY A 459 -0.59 -15.76 1.62
CA GLY A 459 -1.15 -16.11 0.31
C GLY A 459 -2.00 -15.02 -0.39
N SER A 460 -2.13 -13.84 0.23
CA SER A 460 -2.90 -12.71 -0.30
C SER A 460 -2.29 -12.12 -1.59
N GLN A 461 -3.07 -11.35 -2.35
CA GLN A 461 -2.56 -10.69 -3.57
C GLN A 461 -1.39 -9.74 -3.30
N ILE A 462 -1.40 -9.06 -2.16
CA ILE A 462 -0.27 -8.21 -1.74
C ILE A 462 0.91 -9.08 -1.30
N SER A 463 0.68 -10.24 -0.66
CA SER A 463 1.74 -11.20 -0.34
C SER A 463 2.45 -11.67 -1.61
N LYS A 464 1.69 -11.94 -2.68
CA LYS A 464 2.24 -12.27 -4.01
C LYS A 464 3.06 -11.13 -4.63
N GLN A 465 2.58 -9.89 -4.54
CA GLN A 465 3.35 -8.71 -5.00
C GLN A 465 4.63 -8.53 -4.19
N LEU A 466 4.55 -8.69 -2.87
CA LEU A 466 5.70 -8.60 -1.98
C LEU A 466 6.72 -9.72 -2.25
N MET A 467 6.24 -10.93 -2.56
CA MET A 467 7.08 -12.05 -2.99
C MET A 467 7.84 -11.72 -4.27
N ASP A 468 7.14 -11.19 -5.28
CA ASP A 468 7.73 -10.75 -6.56
C ASP A 468 8.80 -9.67 -6.35
N ASP A 469 8.51 -8.66 -5.51
CA ASP A 469 9.46 -7.61 -5.13
C ASP A 469 10.68 -8.19 -4.39
N TYR A 470 10.45 -9.20 -3.54
CA TYR A 470 11.49 -9.85 -2.75
C TYR A 470 12.36 -10.78 -3.58
N LEU A 471 11.85 -11.37 -4.66
CA LEU A 471 12.65 -12.16 -5.59
C LEU A 471 13.51 -11.26 -6.50
N LYS A 472 13.06 -10.04 -6.79
CA LYS A 472 13.78 -9.07 -7.66
C LYS A 472 14.80 -8.20 -6.95
N THR A 473 14.78 -8.15 -5.63
CA THR A 473 15.70 -7.32 -4.84
C THR A 473 17.14 -7.86 -4.88
N SER A 474 18.14 -6.98 -4.76
CA SER A 474 19.54 -7.38 -4.60
C SER A 474 19.87 -7.96 -3.21
N ASP A 475 18.98 -7.74 -2.24
CA ASP A 475 19.12 -8.23 -0.87
C ASP A 475 18.90 -9.76 -0.79
N VAL A 476 20.00 -10.49 -0.58
CA VAL A 476 20.02 -11.96 -0.49
C VAL A 476 19.09 -12.49 0.59
N ARG A 477 18.97 -11.81 1.74
CA ARG A 477 18.14 -12.29 2.86
C ARG A 477 16.66 -12.26 2.49
N LYS A 478 16.24 -11.24 1.74
CA LYS A 478 14.86 -11.11 1.26
C LYS A 478 14.53 -12.14 0.19
N ARG A 479 15.44 -12.36 -0.78
CA ARG A 479 15.28 -13.42 -1.78
C ARG A 479 15.19 -14.80 -1.12
N TYR A 480 16.07 -15.07 -0.16
CA TYR A 480 16.04 -16.31 0.64
C TYR A 480 14.71 -16.50 1.37
N ALA A 481 14.22 -15.46 2.06
CA ALA A 481 12.93 -15.49 2.73
C ALA A 481 11.76 -15.78 1.77
N ALA A 482 11.78 -15.17 0.58
CA ALA A 482 10.79 -15.40 -0.46
C ALA A 482 10.82 -16.85 -0.98
N LEU A 483 12.00 -17.37 -1.31
CA LEU A 483 12.18 -18.77 -1.75
C LEU A 483 11.66 -19.77 -0.72
N ARG A 484 11.87 -19.53 0.58
CA ARG A 484 11.33 -20.39 1.64
C ARG A 484 9.81 -20.32 1.76
N CYS A 485 9.21 -19.16 1.52
CA CYS A 485 7.76 -18.98 1.64
C CYS A 485 7.00 -19.46 0.40
N ILE A 486 7.68 -19.65 -0.75
CA ILE A 486 7.09 -20.28 -1.95
C ILE A 486 6.61 -21.71 -1.67
N VAL A 487 7.25 -22.41 -0.73
CA VAL A 487 6.84 -23.74 -0.28
C VAL A 487 5.40 -23.75 0.24
N ASP A 488 5.03 -22.73 1.01
CA ASP A 488 3.70 -22.63 1.64
C ASP A 488 2.63 -22.11 0.66
N ASN A 489 3.04 -21.31 -0.35
CA ASN A 489 2.14 -20.71 -1.34
C ASN A 489 2.74 -20.77 -2.75
N PRO A 490 2.74 -21.95 -3.41
CA PRO A 490 3.31 -22.10 -4.73
C PRO A 490 2.52 -21.29 -5.76
N ASN A 491 3.23 -20.52 -6.60
CA ASN A 491 2.65 -19.78 -7.71
C ASN A 491 3.59 -19.82 -8.93
N MET A 492 3.05 -20.28 -10.06
CA MET A 492 3.77 -20.41 -11.32
C MET A 492 4.28 -19.07 -11.88
N ASP A 493 3.68 -17.94 -11.49
CA ASP A 493 4.14 -16.61 -11.90
C ASP A 493 5.62 -16.34 -11.50
N PHE A 494 6.11 -16.99 -10.45
CA PHE A 494 7.48 -16.81 -9.94
C PHE A 494 8.50 -17.70 -10.64
N TYR A 495 8.07 -18.67 -11.45
CA TYR A 495 8.95 -19.66 -12.08
C TYR A 495 10.15 -19.04 -12.81
N PRO A 496 9.99 -18.01 -13.68
CA PRO A 496 11.12 -17.47 -14.43
C PRO A 496 12.22 -16.87 -13.54
N GLN A 497 11.83 -16.25 -12.42
CA GLN A 497 12.76 -15.55 -11.52
C GLN A 497 13.53 -16.56 -10.68
N ILE A 498 12.83 -17.57 -10.17
CA ILE A 498 13.46 -18.66 -9.41
C ILE A 498 14.38 -19.47 -10.32
N LEU A 499 13.99 -19.69 -11.58
CA LEU A 499 14.79 -20.42 -12.55
C LEU A 499 16.13 -19.72 -12.84
N VAL A 500 16.11 -18.39 -13.02
CA VAL A 500 17.34 -17.59 -13.19
C VAL A 500 18.26 -17.74 -11.98
N GLU A 501 17.71 -17.70 -10.77
CA GLU A 501 18.48 -17.87 -9.54
C GLU A 501 19.07 -19.29 -9.42
N ALA A 502 18.28 -20.31 -9.79
CA ALA A 502 18.69 -21.72 -9.74
C ALA A 502 19.78 -22.07 -10.77
N LEU A 503 19.74 -21.45 -11.95
CA LEU A 503 20.73 -21.66 -13.01
C LEU A 503 22.03 -20.86 -12.82
N SER A 504 22.03 -19.86 -11.93
CA SER A 504 23.21 -19.03 -11.67
C SER A 504 24.16 -19.74 -10.70
N SER A 505 25.31 -20.22 -11.19
CA SER A 505 26.36 -20.86 -10.37
C SER A 505 26.93 -19.94 -9.29
N GLU A 506 26.87 -18.61 -9.52
CA GLU A 506 27.35 -17.59 -8.59
C GLU A 506 26.29 -17.16 -7.57
N SER A 507 25.07 -17.73 -7.62
CA SER A 507 24.02 -17.36 -6.68
C SER A 507 24.32 -17.94 -5.28
N PRO A 508 24.33 -17.10 -4.22
CA PRO A 508 24.48 -17.59 -2.85
C PRO A 508 23.25 -18.34 -2.32
N ILE A 509 22.14 -18.35 -3.07
CA ILE A 509 20.86 -18.96 -2.69
C ILE A 509 20.35 -19.93 -3.76
N GLN A 510 21.27 -20.42 -4.62
CA GLN A 510 20.98 -21.32 -5.72
C GLN A 510 20.25 -22.59 -5.24
N ILE A 511 20.67 -23.13 -4.10
CA ILE A 511 20.16 -24.37 -3.51
C ILE A 511 18.69 -24.22 -3.09
N GLU A 512 18.36 -23.10 -2.46
CA GLU A 512 17.00 -22.76 -2.09
C GLU A 512 16.13 -22.55 -3.31
N ALA A 513 16.67 -21.95 -4.38
CA ALA A 513 15.96 -21.77 -5.64
C ALA A 513 15.65 -23.12 -6.30
N ILE A 514 16.62 -24.03 -6.39
CA ILE A 514 16.42 -25.40 -6.89
C ILE A 514 15.36 -26.14 -6.06
N THR A 515 15.39 -25.99 -4.73
CA THR A 515 14.40 -26.60 -3.84
C THR A 515 13.00 -26.00 -4.06
N ALA A 516 12.90 -24.68 -4.22
CA ALA A 516 11.64 -23.96 -4.46
C ALA A 516 11.00 -24.37 -5.80
N LEU A 517 11.78 -24.63 -6.85
CA LEU A 517 11.28 -25.14 -8.12
C LEU A 517 10.49 -26.45 -7.97
N GLY A 518 10.85 -27.29 -6.99
CA GLY A 518 10.16 -28.55 -6.73
C GLY A 518 8.75 -28.40 -6.16
N PHE A 519 8.41 -27.21 -5.66
CA PHE A 519 7.06 -26.91 -5.15
C PHE A 519 6.18 -26.21 -6.19
N LEU A 520 6.77 -25.75 -7.30
CA LEU A 520 6.00 -25.24 -8.43
C LEU A 520 5.61 -26.41 -9.32
N ASP A 521 4.32 -26.58 -9.60
CA ASP A 521 3.78 -27.65 -10.46
C ASP A 521 4.22 -27.45 -11.92
N THR A 522 5.48 -27.82 -12.17
CA THR A 522 6.24 -27.63 -13.41
C THR A 522 6.46 -28.97 -14.08
N THR A 523 5.52 -29.90 -13.93
CA THR A 523 5.60 -31.27 -14.44
C THR A 523 5.95 -31.34 -15.94
N GLN A 524 5.74 -30.26 -16.70
CA GLN A 524 6.05 -30.13 -18.13
C GLN A 524 7.48 -29.63 -18.46
N ASP A 525 8.20 -28.93 -17.56
CA ASP A 525 9.50 -28.32 -17.87
C ASP A 525 10.59 -28.68 -16.84
N LYS A 526 11.09 -29.92 -16.96
CA LYS A 526 12.19 -30.46 -16.14
C LYS A 526 13.58 -30.25 -16.76
N GLY A 527 13.64 -29.70 -17.98
CA GLY A 527 14.87 -29.58 -18.78
C GLY A 527 16.00 -28.87 -18.04
N PRO A 528 15.77 -27.68 -17.47
CA PRO A 528 16.80 -26.94 -16.75
C PRO A 528 17.36 -27.68 -15.53
N LEU A 529 16.51 -28.39 -14.77
CA LEU A 529 16.94 -29.20 -13.63
C LEU A 529 17.78 -30.40 -14.09
N LEU A 530 17.44 -31.03 -15.22
CA LEU A 530 18.24 -32.12 -15.78
C LEU A 530 19.62 -31.64 -16.26
N THR A 531 19.73 -30.41 -16.75
CA THR A 531 21.04 -29.80 -17.06
C THR A 531 21.87 -29.62 -15.78
N LEU A 532 21.29 -29.05 -14.72
CA LEU A 532 21.95 -28.91 -13.42
C LEU A 532 22.37 -30.26 -12.82
N TYR A 533 21.58 -31.32 -13.04
CA TYR A 533 21.94 -32.68 -12.63
C TYR A 533 23.22 -33.19 -13.33
N LYS A 534 23.38 -32.88 -14.61
CA LYS A 534 24.54 -33.34 -15.39
C LYS A 534 25.80 -32.55 -15.06
N GLU A 535 25.68 -31.23 -14.97
CA GLU A 535 26.80 -30.29 -14.92
C GLU A 535 27.18 -29.86 -13.50
N GLY A 536 26.26 -29.98 -12.53
CA GLY A 536 26.46 -29.51 -11.17
C GLY A 536 27.46 -30.32 -10.36
N ASP A 537 27.89 -29.77 -9.22
CA ASP A 537 28.69 -30.51 -8.23
C ASP A 537 27.85 -31.58 -7.50
N ASN A 538 28.49 -32.47 -6.75
CA ASN A 538 27.79 -33.57 -6.07
C ASN A 538 26.72 -33.10 -5.07
N TYR A 539 26.87 -31.91 -4.48
CA TYR A 539 25.88 -31.37 -3.56
C TYR A 539 24.67 -30.81 -4.31
N GLN A 540 24.91 -30.02 -5.35
CA GLN A 540 23.88 -29.54 -6.27
C GLN A 540 23.09 -30.73 -6.86
N LYS A 541 23.79 -31.78 -7.32
CA LYS A 541 23.14 -33.01 -7.83
C LYS A 541 22.22 -33.65 -6.80
N ALA A 542 22.62 -33.72 -5.53
CA ALA A 542 21.79 -34.28 -4.46
C ALA A 542 20.46 -33.53 -4.29
N ILE A 543 20.49 -32.19 -4.34
CA ILE A 543 19.31 -31.34 -4.22
C ILE A 543 18.47 -31.42 -5.50
N VAL A 544 19.11 -31.46 -6.67
CA VAL A 544 18.41 -31.61 -7.95
C VAL A 544 17.70 -32.96 -8.03
N ILE A 545 18.33 -34.06 -7.58
CA ILE A 545 17.68 -35.37 -7.46
C ILE A 545 16.44 -35.25 -6.57
N LYS A 546 16.57 -34.63 -5.39
CA LYS A 546 15.44 -34.41 -4.49
C LYS A 546 14.29 -33.68 -5.19
N THR A 547 14.59 -32.56 -5.83
CA THR A 547 13.61 -31.73 -6.55
C THR A 547 12.97 -32.50 -7.71
N LEU A 548 13.77 -33.21 -8.51
CA LEU A 548 13.30 -33.99 -9.66
C LEU A 548 12.44 -35.18 -9.26
N LEU A 549 12.82 -35.90 -8.19
CA LEU A 549 12.00 -36.96 -7.59
C LEU A 549 10.63 -36.40 -7.23
N ARG A 550 10.56 -35.28 -6.50
CA ARG A 550 9.30 -34.63 -6.13
C ARG A 550 8.44 -34.25 -7.33
N LEU A 551 9.06 -33.78 -8.42
CA LEU A 551 8.37 -33.50 -9.68
C LEU A 551 8.00 -34.77 -10.47
N GLY A 552 8.19 -35.96 -9.92
CA GLY A 552 7.84 -37.26 -10.50
C GLY A 552 8.83 -37.75 -11.56
N HIS A 553 10.07 -37.27 -11.58
CA HIS A 553 11.13 -37.87 -12.41
C HIS A 553 11.54 -39.22 -11.83
N LYS A 554 11.70 -40.22 -12.70
CA LYS A 554 12.13 -41.55 -12.30
C LYS A 554 13.62 -41.67 -12.52
N PHE A 555 14.37 -41.80 -11.43
CA PHE A 555 15.77 -42.21 -11.48
C PHE A 555 15.91 -43.71 -11.29
N GLU A 556 16.93 -44.28 -11.93
CA GLU A 556 17.42 -45.62 -11.64
C GLU A 556 18.17 -45.63 -10.30
N VAL A 557 18.13 -46.76 -9.59
CA VAL A 557 18.72 -46.87 -8.24
C VAL A 557 20.23 -46.63 -8.28
N ASP A 558 20.92 -47.23 -9.24
CA ASP A 558 22.38 -47.11 -9.39
C ASP A 558 22.82 -45.66 -9.65
N GLU A 559 22.07 -44.93 -10.48
CA GLU A 559 22.34 -43.53 -10.80
C GLU A 559 22.26 -42.63 -9.55
N VAL A 560 21.24 -42.83 -8.72
CA VAL A 560 21.10 -42.09 -7.46
C VAL A 560 22.20 -42.48 -6.47
N LEU A 561 22.52 -43.78 -6.41
CA LEU A 561 23.49 -44.31 -5.46
C LEU A 561 24.92 -43.85 -5.80
N ASP A 562 25.26 -43.70 -7.08
CA ASP A 562 26.56 -43.19 -7.51
C ASP A 562 26.77 -41.74 -7.07
N VAL A 563 25.75 -40.89 -7.22
CA VAL A 563 25.78 -39.52 -6.69
C VAL A 563 25.86 -39.54 -5.16
N TYR A 564 25.05 -40.37 -4.50
CA TYR A 564 25.04 -40.50 -3.04
C TYR A 564 26.42 -40.87 -2.47
N LYS A 565 27.09 -41.84 -3.10
CA LYS A 565 28.46 -42.29 -2.78
C LYS A 565 29.49 -41.18 -2.92
N ALA A 566 29.34 -40.32 -3.94
CA ALA A 566 30.26 -39.24 -4.24
C ALA A 566 30.10 -38.01 -3.30
N ILE A 567 29.04 -37.96 -2.49
CA ILE A 567 28.81 -36.90 -1.52
C ILE A 567 29.68 -37.09 -0.27
N VAL A 568 30.38 -36.01 0.12
CA VAL A 568 31.33 -36.01 1.23
C VAL A 568 30.65 -35.99 2.61
N THR A 569 29.59 -35.18 2.78
CA THR A 569 28.98 -34.97 4.10
C THR A 569 27.60 -35.62 4.22
N ASN A 570 27.30 -36.16 5.40
CA ASN A 570 26.01 -36.79 5.72
C ASN A 570 24.84 -35.79 5.56
N ARG A 571 25.06 -34.52 5.91
CA ARG A 571 24.05 -33.46 5.73
C ARG A 571 23.61 -33.30 4.26
N MET A 572 24.55 -33.43 3.33
CA MET A 572 24.25 -33.34 1.89
C MET A 572 23.53 -34.60 1.40
N ARG A 573 23.91 -35.78 1.92
CA ARG A 573 23.26 -37.08 1.61
C ARG A 573 21.78 -37.10 2.00
N LEU A 574 21.41 -36.38 3.06
CA LEU A 574 20.00 -36.26 3.49
C LEU A 574 19.07 -35.72 2.39
N HIS A 575 19.55 -34.90 1.46
CA HIS A 575 18.68 -34.39 0.39
C HIS A 575 18.11 -35.52 -0.47
N ILE A 576 18.95 -36.50 -0.86
CA ILE A 576 18.53 -37.65 -1.64
C ILE A 576 17.55 -38.51 -0.85
N ILE A 577 17.86 -38.78 0.42
CA ILE A 577 17.02 -39.56 1.32
C ILE A 577 15.64 -38.91 1.46
N ILE A 578 15.58 -37.61 1.76
CA ILE A 578 14.31 -36.86 1.87
C ILE A 578 13.53 -36.93 0.55
N GLY A 579 14.21 -36.76 -0.59
CA GLY A 579 13.57 -36.84 -1.90
C GLY A 579 12.93 -38.20 -2.15
N ALA A 580 13.64 -39.29 -1.86
CA ALA A 580 13.13 -40.64 -2.06
C ALA A 580 11.97 -40.98 -1.10
N ILE A 581 11.99 -40.46 0.14
CA ILE A 581 10.89 -40.61 1.11
C ILE A 581 9.64 -39.89 0.65
N GLU A 582 9.77 -38.63 0.23
CA GLU A 582 8.63 -37.81 -0.22
C GLU A 582 7.85 -38.49 -1.37
N VAL A 583 8.52 -39.28 -2.22
CA VAL A 583 7.89 -40.04 -3.31
C VAL A 583 7.75 -41.54 -3.04
N LYS A 584 7.98 -41.98 -1.80
CA LYS A 584 7.89 -43.39 -1.35
C LYS A 584 8.68 -44.39 -2.23
N ARG A 585 9.90 -44.04 -2.64
CA ARG A 585 10.81 -44.91 -3.42
C ARG A 585 11.61 -45.85 -2.51
N HIS A 586 10.99 -46.96 -2.10
CA HIS A 586 11.57 -47.98 -1.22
C HIS A 586 12.90 -48.55 -1.73
N ASP A 587 13.00 -48.77 -3.04
CA ASP A 587 14.17 -49.32 -3.73
C ASP A 587 15.44 -48.46 -3.55
N ILE A 588 15.31 -47.14 -3.70
CA ILE A 588 16.41 -46.19 -3.51
C ILE A 588 16.83 -46.16 -2.03
N ILE A 589 15.86 -46.11 -1.12
CA ILE A 589 16.11 -46.02 0.32
C ILE A 589 16.79 -47.29 0.83
N GLU A 590 16.36 -48.47 0.38
CA GLU A 590 16.99 -49.74 0.75
C GLU A 590 18.44 -49.83 0.25
N ALA A 591 18.70 -49.39 -0.98
CA ALA A 591 20.06 -49.34 -1.53
C ALA A 591 20.97 -48.39 -0.74
N ILE A 592 20.45 -47.23 -0.33
CA ILE A 592 21.18 -46.28 0.52
C ILE A 592 21.44 -46.88 1.91
N LEU A 593 20.44 -47.51 2.53
CA LEU A 593 20.59 -48.15 3.83
C LEU A 593 21.67 -49.23 3.79
N ARG A 594 21.62 -50.14 2.81
CA ARG A 594 22.64 -51.17 2.57
C ARG A 594 24.04 -50.58 2.53
N TYR A 595 24.22 -49.56 1.68
CA TYR A 595 25.50 -48.89 1.51
C TYR A 595 26.02 -48.23 2.79
N GLU A 596 25.16 -47.58 3.55
CA GLU A 596 25.55 -46.94 4.80
C GLU A 596 25.87 -47.98 5.87
N LEU A 597 25.10 -49.06 6.02
CA LEU A 597 25.41 -50.11 6.99
C LEU A 597 26.77 -50.77 6.73
N ASP A 598 27.14 -50.98 5.47
CA ASP A 598 28.46 -51.52 5.09
C ASP A 598 29.62 -50.65 5.59
N LYS A 599 29.40 -49.33 5.72
CA LYS A 599 30.40 -48.38 6.23
C LYS A 599 30.48 -48.33 7.76
N LYS A 600 29.55 -48.96 8.47
CA LYS A 600 29.45 -48.92 9.94
C LYS A 600 29.48 -47.48 10.50
N PRO A 601 28.52 -46.62 10.13
CA PRO A 601 28.49 -45.23 10.55
C PRO A 601 28.37 -45.07 12.06
N ASP A 602 28.59 -43.85 12.55
CA ASP A 602 28.35 -43.55 13.95
C ASP A 602 26.87 -43.73 14.34
N ALA A 603 26.62 -43.83 15.65
CA ALA A 603 25.29 -44.05 16.19
C ALA A 603 24.29 -42.93 15.80
N ILE A 604 24.74 -41.67 15.72
CA ILE A 604 23.87 -40.53 15.41
C ILE A 604 23.35 -40.63 13.97
N TRP A 605 24.25 -40.92 13.03
CA TRP A 605 23.89 -41.09 11.62
C TRP A 605 23.09 -42.37 11.40
N THR A 606 23.41 -43.45 12.11
CA THR A 606 22.63 -44.69 12.10
C THR A 606 21.17 -44.42 12.47
N ARG A 607 20.93 -43.71 13.58
CA ARG A 607 19.57 -43.32 14.01
C ARG A 607 18.87 -42.50 12.95
N ALA A 608 19.55 -41.50 12.38
CA ALA A 608 18.99 -40.65 11.33
C ALA A 608 18.57 -41.46 10.09
N ILE A 609 19.43 -42.36 9.60
CA ILE A 609 19.11 -43.18 8.41
C ILE A 609 17.92 -44.10 8.69
N PHE A 610 17.87 -44.77 9.85
CA PHE A 610 16.74 -45.64 10.18
C PHE A 610 15.45 -44.86 10.40
N HIS A 611 15.53 -43.71 11.07
CA HIS A 611 14.41 -42.78 11.22
C HIS A 611 13.80 -42.45 9.84
N TYR A 612 14.65 -42.03 8.91
CA TYR A 612 14.22 -41.63 7.57
C TYR A 612 13.76 -42.83 6.72
N THR A 613 14.43 -43.98 6.84
CA THR A 613 14.04 -45.20 6.13
C THR A 613 12.65 -45.67 6.55
N LEU A 614 12.34 -45.59 7.84
CA LEU A 614 11.07 -46.05 8.40
C LEU A 614 9.92 -45.03 8.25
N GLU A 615 10.25 -43.78 7.91
CA GLU A 615 9.27 -42.78 7.44
C GLU A 615 8.60 -43.20 6.12
N VAL A 616 9.30 -43.92 5.23
CA VAL A 616 8.72 -44.45 3.98
C VAL A 616 7.56 -45.43 4.27
N TYR A 617 7.61 -46.08 5.42
CA TYR A 617 6.61 -47.05 5.90
C TYR A 617 5.54 -46.39 6.78
N ASP A 618 5.50 -45.05 6.86
CA ASP A 618 4.60 -44.26 7.72
C ASP A 618 4.74 -44.60 9.24
N ARG A 619 5.90 -45.10 9.69
CA ARG A 619 6.20 -45.52 11.08
C ARG A 619 7.21 -44.64 11.82
N ARG A 620 7.39 -43.39 11.39
CA ARG A 620 8.44 -42.47 11.87
C ARG A 620 8.49 -42.29 13.40
N LEU A 621 7.34 -42.11 14.05
CA LEU A 621 7.26 -41.77 15.48
C LEU A 621 7.76 -42.91 16.38
N ALA A 622 7.48 -44.16 16.01
CA ALA A 622 7.86 -45.34 16.79
C ALA A 622 9.38 -45.47 16.92
N MET A 623 10.14 -45.16 15.87
CA MET A 623 11.60 -45.30 15.92
C MET A 623 12.31 -44.25 16.74
N VAL A 624 11.79 -43.02 16.76
CA VAL A 624 12.34 -41.95 17.60
C VAL A 624 12.19 -42.35 19.06
N GLU A 625 11.00 -42.81 19.44
CA GLU A 625 10.70 -43.30 20.78
C GLU A 625 11.60 -44.48 21.17
N ILE A 626 11.72 -45.50 20.31
CA ILE A 626 12.60 -46.66 20.54
C ILE A 626 14.06 -46.23 20.78
N PHE A 627 14.59 -45.31 19.98
CA PHE A 627 15.98 -44.86 20.13
C PHE A 627 16.20 -43.95 21.34
N ASP A 628 15.26 -43.07 21.66
CA ASP A 628 15.34 -42.18 22.81
C ASP A 628 15.30 -42.99 24.12
N GLU A 629 14.43 -43.99 24.18
CA GLU A 629 14.27 -44.86 25.34
C GLU A 629 15.45 -45.81 25.51
N GLU A 630 15.98 -46.40 24.42
CA GLU A 630 17.24 -47.16 24.48
C GLU A 630 18.41 -46.29 24.96
N SER A 631 18.42 -45.01 24.60
CA SER A 631 19.47 -44.09 25.03
C SER A 631 19.35 -43.70 26.50
N ALA A 632 18.11 -43.61 27.00
CA ALA A 632 17.81 -43.31 28.40
C ALA A 632 18.13 -44.50 29.31
N LEU A 633 17.75 -45.71 28.89
CA LEU A 633 17.94 -46.94 29.66
C LEU A 633 18.26 -48.11 28.71
N PRO A 634 19.50 -48.65 28.72
CA PRO A 634 19.87 -49.75 27.84
C PRO A 634 18.91 -50.94 28.00
N GLY A 635 18.40 -51.47 26.87
CA GLY A 635 17.40 -52.53 26.84
C GLY A 635 15.95 -52.06 26.81
N HIS A 636 15.62 -50.79 27.07
CA HIS A 636 14.23 -50.32 27.00
C HIS A 636 13.74 -50.12 25.56
N GLY A 637 14.63 -49.82 24.60
CA GLY A 637 14.21 -49.67 23.20
C GLY A 637 13.70 -50.97 22.60
N ILE A 638 14.28 -52.11 23.00
CA ILE A 638 13.80 -53.43 22.57
C ILE A 638 12.48 -53.80 23.25
N GLU A 639 12.25 -53.40 24.51
CA GLU A 639 10.93 -53.54 25.17
C GLU A 639 9.85 -52.80 24.41
N ILE A 640 10.09 -51.53 24.10
CA ILE A 640 9.15 -50.71 23.32
C ILE A 640 8.95 -51.28 21.92
N LEU A 641 10.00 -51.80 21.29
CA LEU A 641 9.88 -52.49 20.01
C LEU A 641 9.00 -53.73 20.09
N ILE A 642 9.13 -54.54 21.15
CA ILE A 642 8.27 -55.72 21.40
C ILE A 642 6.81 -55.27 21.53
N ASP A 643 6.57 -54.23 22.33
CA ASP A 643 5.23 -53.67 22.56
C ASP A 643 4.62 -53.13 21.27
N TYR A 644 5.39 -52.37 20.48
CA TYR A 644 4.92 -51.82 19.19
C TYR A 644 4.59 -52.90 18.16
N MET A 645 5.23 -54.05 18.25
CA MET A 645 5.05 -55.15 17.30
C MET A 645 4.00 -56.17 17.78
N ASP A 646 3.35 -56.00 18.93
CA ASP A 646 2.26 -56.86 19.44
C ASP A 646 2.66 -58.36 19.45
N ASN A 647 3.90 -58.68 19.82
CA ASN A 647 4.53 -60.02 19.75
C ASN A 647 4.77 -60.59 18.33
N SER A 648 4.72 -59.77 17.28
CA SER A 648 5.02 -60.18 15.89
C SER A 648 6.51 -60.26 15.57
N LEU A 649 7.37 -60.22 16.60
CA LEU A 649 8.80 -60.43 16.42
C LEU A 649 9.06 -61.82 15.83
N PRO A 650 10.08 -61.98 14.98
CA PRO A 650 10.41 -63.29 14.40
C PRO A 650 10.98 -64.28 15.42
N PHE A 651 11.13 -63.88 16.69
CA PHE A 651 11.81 -64.65 17.72
C PHE A 651 10.82 -65.33 18.69
N PRO A 652 11.04 -66.59 19.09
CA PRO A 652 10.35 -67.22 20.22
C PRO A 652 10.59 -66.47 21.55
N ASP A 653 9.64 -66.53 22.50
CA ASP A 653 9.73 -65.84 23.81
C ASP A 653 11.06 -66.04 24.56
N GLU A 654 11.61 -67.25 24.50
CA GLU A 654 12.91 -67.59 25.12
C GLU A 654 14.07 -66.82 24.47
N GLN A 655 14.00 -66.59 23.16
CA GLN A 655 14.98 -65.80 22.42
C GLN A 655 14.77 -64.30 22.59
N ILE A 656 13.53 -63.83 22.84
CA ILE A 656 13.24 -62.41 23.14
C ILE A 656 13.92 -62.01 24.46
N SER A 657 13.77 -62.81 25.52
CA SER A 657 14.45 -62.57 26.80
C SER A 657 15.97 -62.56 26.66
N LYS A 658 16.51 -63.47 25.83
CA LYS A 658 17.93 -63.51 25.49
C LYS A 658 18.35 -62.25 24.73
N LEU A 659 17.57 -61.82 23.74
CA LEU A 659 17.84 -60.63 22.94
C LEU A 659 17.89 -59.37 23.81
N GLN A 660 16.94 -59.18 24.72
CA GLN A 660 16.93 -58.08 25.70
C GLN A 660 18.22 -58.05 26.53
N ALA A 661 18.63 -59.20 27.08
CA ALA A 661 19.87 -59.30 27.83
C ALA A 661 21.11 -58.93 26.99
N LEU A 662 21.13 -59.30 25.71
CA LEU A 662 22.21 -58.96 24.78
C LEU A 662 22.26 -57.47 24.43
N PHE A 663 21.10 -56.80 24.32
CA PHE A 663 21.01 -55.35 24.12
C PHE A 663 21.54 -54.58 25.35
N ILE A 664 21.14 -54.99 26.55
CA ILE A 664 21.65 -54.44 27.82
C ILE A 664 23.18 -54.58 27.91
N GLN A 665 23.70 -55.76 27.51
CA GLN A 665 25.13 -56.06 27.51
C GLN A 665 25.89 -55.44 26.31
N LYS A 666 25.16 -54.87 25.33
CA LYS A 666 25.69 -54.37 24.05
C LYS A 666 26.52 -55.41 23.27
N ASN A 667 26.14 -56.69 23.35
CA ASN A 667 26.85 -57.80 22.73
C ASN A 667 26.41 -58.00 21.26
N ILE A 668 26.96 -57.18 20.37
CA ILE A 668 26.57 -57.12 18.95
C ILE A 668 26.86 -58.42 18.18
N ASP A 669 27.93 -59.14 18.53
CA ASP A 669 28.29 -60.38 17.84
C ASP A 669 27.26 -61.48 18.08
N GLU A 670 26.76 -61.61 19.31
CA GLU A 670 25.69 -62.55 19.63
C GLU A 670 24.34 -62.12 19.07
N ILE A 671 24.05 -60.81 19.01
CA ILE A 671 22.85 -60.29 18.33
C ILE A 671 22.88 -60.67 16.85
N ASN A 672 24.02 -60.48 16.18
CA ASN A 672 24.18 -60.91 14.78
C ASN A 672 24.06 -62.43 14.61
N ALA A 673 24.55 -63.22 15.57
CA ALA A 673 24.40 -64.67 15.52
C ALA A 673 22.93 -65.10 15.59
N LEU A 674 22.13 -64.44 16.45
CA LEU A 674 20.67 -64.62 16.49
C LEU A 674 20.02 -64.16 15.18
N PHE A 675 20.41 -63.01 14.64
CA PHE A 675 19.85 -62.50 13.39
C PHE A 675 20.07 -63.46 12.20
N ARG A 676 21.21 -64.14 12.14
CA ARG A 676 21.48 -65.17 11.11
C ARG A 676 20.62 -66.42 11.28
N GLN A 677 20.26 -66.79 12.52
CA GLN A 677 19.36 -67.93 12.77
C GLN A 677 17.98 -67.68 12.17
N GLU A 678 17.50 -66.43 12.24
CA GLU A 678 16.22 -65.99 11.67
C GLU A 678 16.27 -65.67 10.16
N LYS A 679 17.35 -66.06 9.47
CA LYS A 679 17.52 -65.86 8.01
C LYS A 679 17.30 -64.41 7.56
N LEU A 680 17.68 -63.44 8.40
CA LEU A 680 17.78 -62.05 7.96
C LEU A 680 18.68 -61.96 6.71
N PRO A 681 18.38 -61.07 5.74
CA PRO A 681 19.22 -60.90 4.56
C PRO A 681 20.68 -60.71 4.94
N GLU A 682 21.62 -61.31 4.20
CA GLU A 682 23.05 -61.33 4.56
C GLU A 682 23.67 -59.94 4.74
N TRP A 683 23.07 -58.90 4.16
CA TRP A 683 23.51 -57.51 4.31
C TRP A 683 23.04 -56.83 5.61
N MET A 684 22.03 -57.39 6.30
CA MET A 684 21.48 -56.86 7.56
C MET A 684 22.35 -57.28 8.75
N ILE A 685 23.59 -56.77 8.78
CA ILE A 685 24.53 -57.00 9.88
C ILE A 685 24.52 -55.79 10.81
N ALA A 686 24.16 -56.00 12.07
CA ALA A 686 24.29 -54.99 13.09
C ALA A 686 25.77 -54.76 13.43
N TYR A 687 26.16 -53.50 13.61
CA TYR A 687 27.51 -53.14 14.09
C TYR A 687 27.43 -52.27 15.35
N SER A 688 26.22 -51.92 15.78
CA SER A 688 25.89 -51.13 16.96
C SER A 688 24.50 -51.52 17.47
N VAL A 689 24.16 -51.08 18.68
CA VAL A 689 22.83 -51.30 19.26
C VAL A 689 21.76 -50.61 18.41
N GLU A 690 22.05 -49.40 17.92
CA GLU A 690 21.15 -48.63 17.07
C GLU A 690 20.87 -49.33 15.73
N SER A 691 21.91 -49.90 15.11
CA SER A 691 21.74 -50.64 13.85
C SER A 691 20.99 -51.95 14.08
N ALA A 692 21.21 -52.63 15.22
CA ALA A 692 20.44 -53.82 15.57
C ALA A 692 18.95 -53.53 15.75
N LEU A 693 18.59 -52.48 16.50
CA LEU A 693 17.19 -52.06 16.70
C LEU A 693 16.53 -51.67 15.37
N GLY A 694 17.23 -50.85 14.57
CA GLY A 694 16.72 -50.41 13.27
C GLY A 694 16.51 -51.56 12.28
N LEU A 695 17.44 -52.50 12.21
CA LEU A 695 17.34 -53.69 11.37
C LEU A 695 16.19 -54.59 11.81
N LEU A 696 16.03 -54.77 13.13
CA LEU A 696 14.97 -55.60 13.68
C LEU A 696 13.59 -55.00 13.37
N PHE A 697 13.42 -53.68 13.57
CA PHE A 697 12.19 -52.99 13.21
C PHE A 697 11.89 -53.14 11.72
N LEU A 698 12.88 -52.87 10.86
CA LEU A 698 12.71 -52.95 9.41
C LEU A 698 12.34 -54.37 8.94
N HIS A 699 12.94 -55.39 9.54
CA HIS A 699 12.62 -56.78 9.23
C HIS A 699 11.17 -57.12 9.58
N CYS A 700 10.71 -56.71 10.76
CA CYS A 700 9.34 -56.95 11.19
C CYS A 700 8.34 -56.27 10.24
N GLN A 701 8.63 -55.04 9.80
CA GLN A 701 7.80 -54.33 8.83
C GLN A 701 7.76 -55.01 7.46
N ASN A 702 8.89 -55.51 6.96
CA ASN A 702 8.92 -56.25 5.70
C ASN A 702 8.11 -57.54 5.77
N LYS A 703 8.14 -58.24 6.91
CA LYS A 703 7.34 -59.44 7.15
C LYS A 703 5.84 -59.13 7.15
N GLU A 704 5.42 -58.11 7.90
CA GLU A 704 4.03 -57.62 7.95
C GLU A 704 3.52 -57.22 6.54
N GLN A 705 4.35 -56.57 5.73
CA GLN A 705 4.00 -56.24 4.35
C GLN A 705 3.91 -57.46 3.43
N SER A 706 4.75 -58.47 3.63
CA SER A 706 4.70 -59.71 2.85
C SER A 706 3.45 -60.52 3.15
N GLU A 707 3.04 -60.58 4.43
CA GLU A 707 1.83 -61.27 4.90
C GLU A 707 0.55 -60.54 4.46
N ASN A 708 0.56 -59.20 4.38
CA ASN A 708 -0.58 -58.44 3.86
C ASN A 708 -0.73 -58.51 2.33
N LYS A 709 0.32 -58.93 1.59
CA LYS A 709 0.29 -59.07 0.12
C LYS A 709 -0.04 -60.49 -0.34
N SER A 710 0.16 -61.50 0.52
CA SER A 710 -0.25 -62.89 0.31
C SER A 710 -1.71 -63.10 0.68
#